data_AF-A0A1Z4ND51-F1
#
_entry.id   AF-A0A1Z4ND51-F1
#
_cell.length_a   1.000
_cell.length_b   1.000
_cell.length_c   1.000
_cell.angle_alpha   90.00
_cell.angle_beta   90.00
_cell.angle_gamma   90.00
#
_symmetry.space_group_name_H-M   'P 1'
#
loop_
_entity.id
_entity.type
_entity.pdbx_description
1 polymer ?
#
loop_
_entity_poly.entity_id
_entity_poly.type
_entity_poly.pdbx_seq_one_letter_code
_entity_poly.pdbx_strand_id
1 'polypeptide(L)'
;MSSSSVQPPNPQKQALTTWLTELTPRFFERTLGKFDNRALKLLVLLLLALSIPLIVTPLEVWQQGAIAVFLIILGQIVIRAEEQESSEQISQYYHLFMVWLSLVTTLRYLYYRTSYTLNFDTWVNGTACALLFAAELYAILTLVLAYFQTLKIKERKPVNLATFSEEELPTVDIYIPTFNEDVEIVRKTALAAIACEYVPGKKTVYVLDDGRPERYPENDPRREKFRARREELRRMCAEIGCVHMTRDNNEHAKAGNINTAFHKTQGDLVLILDCDHIPSRQFLLHTVGFFRDPKVSFVQTPHWFYNPDPFERNLVTGGHIPVGNELFYKVLQKGNDFWNAAFFCGSAAIIRKSHALEVGGIAVETVTEDCHTALRLHSRGYKSVYYDKIMVAGLAPDTFSAYVGQQVRWARGMAQILRLENPLFNPKLKLNLAQRLCYLSATSHFLYGYPRLVYAIAPTLFLLFGINSVQGLGIETLAYAVPHILLSLYTNHIIYKHVRFSFWNEIFEFVMAFQSGWVTLLALINPKLGSFNVTDKGVNISKRTFDWKSMRGLVIVTLLVVASLLAVPYWILLRPEDWQAVLVNTMWSGFNLILLIAALLVGFEQPQVRTAHRLQRQLPIIISSNGQTIMGETVNISETGALVRLESWPNLPDEINVEIVGDFNTRAKFKASVVRLSPISESETHLALDFVDLSRQEMDALILVIYSDVREWYSQSRSDTDHPMSSLGFLATSLKRSLRDVTYNTPPKKVRKQVHSQGQVYWDGHFFAGVATELGVSGLRLELESRRSVSSQRLIGEQDLHVMRTVKPLVGLVLGENHQTLQPSKLVAEITSVEEKPGGAIAIEMNFPDKFKDRQSPKLKQLLEVL
;
A
#
# COMPACT_ATOMS: atom_id res chain seq x y z
N MET A 1 13.70 10.30 16.66
CA MET A 1 15.16 10.52 16.58
C MET A 1 15.81 9.99 17.85
N SER A 2 16.57 8.90 17.76
CA SER A 2 17.57 8.50 18.76
C SER A 2 18.77 7.96 18.00
N SER A 3 19.81 8.77 17.91
CA SER A 3 21.07 8.45 17.25
C SER A 3 21.78 7.32 17.99
N SER A 4 21.77 6.12 17.42
CA SER A 4 22.63 5.02 17.85
C SER A 4 24.07 5.34 17.47
N SER A 5 24.95 5.47 18.46
CA SER A 5 26.40 5.60 18.29
C SER A 5 26.98 4.34 17.66
N VAL A 6 27.34 4.44 16.38
CA VAL A 6 28.05 3.39 15.64
C VAL A 6 29.51 3.41 16.11
N GLN A 7 29.96 2.34 16.77
CA GLN A 7 31.40 2.11 16.97
C GLN A 7 32.08 1.91 15.60
N PRO A 8 33.28 2.47 15.37
CA PRO A 8 33.98 2.27 14.11
C PRO A 8 34.38 0.79 13.96
N PRO A 9 34.15 0.16 12.79
CA PRO A 9 34.50 -1.24 12.58
C PRO A 9 36.01 -1.46 12.47
N ASN A 10 36.43 -2.68 12.78
CA ASN A 10 37.82 -3.13 12.85
C ASN A 10 38.54 -3.06 11.45
N PRO A 11 39.64 -2.30 11.28
CA PRO A 11 40.23 -1.97 9.97
C PRO A 11 40.74 -3.17 9.15
N GLN A 12 41.12 -4.29 9.78
CA GLN A 12 41.58 -5.48 9.06
C GLN A 12 40.45 -6.24 8.34
N LYS A 13 39.19 -6.16 8.83
CA LYS A 13 38.04 -6.76 8.14
C LYS A 13 37.61 -5.95 6.90
N GLN A 14 37.89 -4.65 6.87
CA GLN A 14 37.65 -3.79 5.71
C GLN A 14 38.62 -4.10 4.57
N ALA A 15 39.93 -4.26 4.82
CA ALA A 15 40.89 -4.45 3.73
C ALA A 15 40.56 -5.60 2.77
N LEU A 16 40.10 -6.75 3.28
CA LEU A 16 39.78 -7.92 2.43
C LEU A 16 38.41 -7.81 1.75
N THR A 17 37.43 -7.17 2.41
CA THR A 17 36.12 -6.89 1.80
C THR A 17 36.25 -5.78 0.75
N THR A 18 36.91 -4.68 1.07
CA THR A 18 37.25 -3.59 0.13
C THR A 18 38.08 -4.08 -1.05
N TRP A 19 39.05 -4.98 -0.84
CA TRP A 19 39.81 -5.58 -1.93
C TRP A 19 38.95 -6.45 -2.86
N LEU A 20 38.03 -7.26 -2.32
CA LEU A 20 37.08 -8.04 -3.11
C LEU A 20 36.04 -7.18 -3.82
N THR A 21 35.52 -6.13 -3.16
CA THR A 21 34.48 -5.23 -3.72
C THR A 21 35.02 -4.31 -4.82
N GLU A 22 36.28 -3.86 -4.74
CA GLU A 22 36.87 -2.98 -5.76
C GLU A 22 37.40 -3.70 -7.01
N LEU A 23 37.89 -4.95 -6.87
CA LEU A 23 38.51 -5.70 -7.98
C LEU A 23 37.52 -6.51 -8.81
N THR A 24 36.49 -7.10 -8.20
CA THR A 24 35.60 -8.04 -8.90
C THR A 24 34.75 -7.38 -10.01
N PRO A 25 34.14 -6.19 -9.83
CA PRO A 25 33.36 -5.55 -10.88
C PRO A 25 34.20 -5.13 -12.08
N ARG A 26 35.36 -4.52 -11.80
CA ARG A 26 36.29 -4.05 -12.83
C ARG A 26 36.93 -5.20 -13.59
N PHE A 27 37.06 -6.37 -12.97
CA PHE A 27 37.48 -7.59 -13.67
C PHE A 27 36.40 -8.05 -14.65
N PHE A 28 35.13 -8.16 -14.22
CA PHE A 28 34.03 -8.57 -15.12
C PHE A 28 33.85 -7.60 -16.28
N GLU A 29 33.91 -6.29 -16.05
CA GLU A 29 33.79 -5.31 -17.13
C GLU A 29 34.96 -5.39 -18.12
N ARG A 30 36.21 -5.49 -17.63
CA ARG A 30 37.41 -5.64 -18.47
C ARG A 30 37.48 -6.96 -19.23
N THR A 31 36.88 -8.02 -18.70
CA THR A 31 36.89 -9.36 -19.31
C THR A 31 35.67 -9.58 -20.19
N LEU A 32 34.45 -9.43 -19.68
CA LEU A 32 33.18 -9.60 -20.42
C LEU A 32 32.97 -8.55 -21.51
N GLY A 33 33.44 -7.30 -21.33
CA GLY A 33 33.33 -6.26 -22.35
C GLY A 33 34.12 -6.54 -23.63
N LYS A 34 35.05 -7.50 -23.60
CA LYS A 34 35.86 -7.92 -24.75
C LYS A 34 35.28 -9.11 -25.52
N PHE A 35 34.22 -9.74 -25.02
CA PHE A 35 33.67 -10.97 -25.60
C PHE A 35 32.44 -10.70 -26.47
N ASP A 36 32.44 -11.22 -27.70
CA ASP A 36 31.27 -11.25 -28.58
C ASP A 36 30.15 -12.18 -28.00
N ASN A 37 28.91 -11.99 -28.43
CA ASN A 37 27.73 -12.77 -28.00
C ASN A 37 27.91 -14.29 -28.09
N ARG A 38 28.77 -14.78 -29.00
CA ARG A 38 29.13 -16.21 -29.07
C ARG A 38 30.00 -16.67 -27.90
N ALA A 39 30.97 -15.86 -27.50
CA ALA A 39 31.85 -16.17 -26.37
C ALA A 39 31.09 -16.09 -25.04
N LEU A 40 30.14 -15.17 -24.90
CA LEU A 40 29.25 -15.12 -23.73
C LEU A 40 28.37 -16.37 -23.61
N LYS A 41 27.82 -16.87 -24.74
CA LYS A 41 27.08 -18.14 -24.77
C LYS A 41 27.96 -19.34 -24.39
N LEU A 42 29.19 -19.40 -24.90
CA LEU A 42 30.16 -20.44 -24.55
C LEU A 42 30.52 -20.41 -23.05
N LEU A 43 30.69 -19.22 -22.47
CA LEU A 43 30.91 -19.05 -21.04
C LEU A 43 29.73 -19.55 -20.21
N VAL A 44 28.50 -19.23 -20.59
CA VAL A 44 27.30 -19.75 -19.92
C VAL A 44 27.23 -21.28 -20.02
N LEU A 45 27.50 -21.86 -21.19
CA LEU A 45 27.54 -23.31 -21.37
C LEU A 45 28.64 -23.97 -20.52
N LEU A 46 29.82 -23.34 -20.43
CA LEU A 46 30.91 -23.80 -19.58
C LEU A 46 30.53 -23.75 -18.10
N LEU A 47 29.93 -22.65 -17.64
CA LEU A 47 29.45 -22.53 -16.26
C LEU A 47 28.40 -23.59 -15.94
N LEU A 48 27.45 -23.84 -16.85
CA LEU A 48 26.47 -24.91 -16.70
C LEU A 48 27.14 -26.29 -16.59
N ALA A 49 28.14 -26.58 -17.43
CA ALA A 49 28.89 -27.83 -17.37
C ALA A 49 29.68 -27.96 -16.05
N LEU A 50 30.34 -26.89 -15.60
CA LEU A 50 31.07 -26.84 -14.34
C LEU A 50 30.16 -26.92 -13.11
N SER A 51 28.89 -26.54 -13.24
CA SER A 51 27.89 -26.69 -12.18
C SER A 51 27.45 -28.14 -11.95
N ILE A 52 27.58 -29.04 -12.95
CA ILE A 52 27.10 -30.42 -12.83
C ILE A 52 27.76 -31.16 -11.64
N PRO A 53 29.10 -31.20 -11.49
CA PRO A 53 29.72 -31.83 -10.32
C PRO A 53 29.27 -31.21 -9.00
N LEU A 54 29.13 -29.88 -8.93
CA LEU A 54 28.65 -29.18 -7.73
C LEU A 54 27.22 -29.60 -7.34
N ILE A 55 26.40 -30.02 -8.30
CA ILE A 55 25.02 -30.45 -8.07
C ILE A 55 24.96 -31.94 -7.67
N VAL A 56 25.66 -32.82 -8.39
CA VAL A 56 25.45 -34.27 -8.27
C VAL A 56 26.41 -34.99 -7.34
N THR A 57 27.56 -34.38 -6.98
CA THR A 57 28.56 -35.04 -6.14
C THR A 57 27.98 -35.31 -4.74
N PRO A 58 27.89 -36.59 -4.32
CA PRO A 58 27.48 -36.93 -2.97
C PRO A 58 28.60 -36.54 -2.00
N LEU A 59 28.23 -35.96 -0.87
CA LEU A 59 29.15 -35.50 0.17
C LEU A 59 28.72 -36.03 1.52
N GLU A 60 29.68 -36.24 2.41
CA GLU A 60 29.38 -36.49 3.81
C GLU A 60 28.70 -35.26 4.43
N VAL A 61 27.87 -35.47 5.46
CA VAL A 61 27.04 -34.41 6.05
C VAL A 61 27.87 -33.21 6.49
N TRP A 62 29.04 -33.43 7.10
CA TRP A 62 29.92 -32.34 7.55
C TRP A 62 30.58 -31.60 6.37
N GLN A 63 30.90 -32.30 5.27
CA GLN A 63 31.46 -31.69 4.06
C GLN A 63 30.41 -30.80 3.38
N GLN A 64 29.19 -31.32 3.25
CA GLN A 64 28.05 -30.54 2.78
C GLN A 64 27.80 -29.34 3.69
N GLY A 65 27.86 -29.51 5.01
CA GLY A 65 27.73 -28.43 5.98
C GLY A 65 28.80 -27.34 5.83
N ALA A 66 30.05 -27.72 5.57
CA ALA A 66 31.13 -26.77 5.32
C ALA A 66 30.89 -25.97 4.03
N ILE A 67 30.49 -26.65 2.94
CA ILE A 67 30.13 -25.99 1.68
C ILE A 67 28.92 -25.07 1.86
N ALA A 68 27.90 -25.53 2.59
CA ALA A 68 26.71 -24.75 2.92
C ALA A 68 27.09 -23.41 3.57
N VAL A 69 27.91 -23.45 4.62
CA VAL A 69 28.39 -22.25 5.32
C VAL A 69 29.22 -21.36 4.40
N PHE A 70 30.14 -21.94 3.62
CA PHE A 70 30.95 -21.19 2.66
C PHE A 70 30.09 -20.44 1.64
N LEU A 71 29.11 -21.12 1.02
CA LEU A 71 28.24 -20.54 0.01
C LEU A 71 27.34 -19.44 0.58
N ILE A 72 26.84 -19.60 1.82
CA ILE A 72 26.06 -18.57 2.52
C ILE A 72 26.92 -17.34 2.78
N ILE A 73 28.15 -17.52 3.27
CA ILE A 73 29.10 -16.42 3.51
C ILE A 73 29.44 -15.71 2.20
N LEU A 74 29.68 -16.46 1.13
CA LEU A 74 29.94 -15.90 -0.20
C LEU A 74 28.75 -15.05 -0.66
N GLY A 75 27.52 -15.56 -0.54
CA GLY A 75 26.31 -14.80 -0.85
C GLY A 75 26.21 -13.51 -0.04
N GLN A 76 26.49 -13.54 1.26
CA GLN A 76 26.51 -12.34 2.11
C GLN A 76 27.57 -11.32 1.69
N ILE A 77 28.76 -11.78 1.29
CA ILE A 77 29.82 -10.91 0.78
C ILE A 77 29.35 -10.20 -0.49
N VAL A 78 28.71 -10.93 -1.42
CA VAL A 78 28.17 -10.35 -2.66
C VAL A 78 27.08 -9.33 -2.38
N ILE A 79 26.17 -9.59 -1.44
CA ILE A 79 25.13 -8.61 -1.06
C ILE A 79 25.75 -7.34 -0.49
N ARG A 80 26.71 -7.45 0.44
CA ARG A 80 27.40 -6.27 0.98
C ARG A 80 28.17 -5.50 -0.09
N ALA A 81 28.70 -6.21 -1.09
CA ALA A 81 29.36 -5.60 -2.23
C ALA A 81 28.37 -4.81 -3.09
N GLU A 82 27.18 -5.38 -3.34
CA GLU A 82 26.10 -4.73 -4.08
C GLU A 82 25.54 -3.51 -3.34
N GLU A 83 25.38 -3.57 -2.02
CA GLU A 83 24.90 -2.45 -1.19
C GLU A 83 25.83 -1.23 -1.21
N GLN A 84 27.13 -1.44 -1.44
CA GLN A 84 28.14 -0.38 -1.54
C GLN A 84 28.30 0.15 -2.96
N GLU A 85 27.71 -0.51 -3.95
CA GLU A 85 27.86 -0.18 -5.36
C GLU A 85 26.81 0.83 -5.80
N SER A 86 27.24 1.85 -6.54
CA SER A 86 26.35 2.88 -7.08
C SER A 86 25.97 2.65 -8.54
N SER A 87 26.73 1.81 -9.25
CA SER A 87 26.48 1.48 -10.65
C SER A 87 25.40 0.41 -10.83
N GLU A 88 24.30 0.77 -11.49
CA GLU A 88 23.21 -0.16 -11.84
C GLU A 88 23.71 -1.35 -12.66
N GLN A 89 24.68 -1.13 -13.57
CA GLN A 89 25.21 -2.19 -14.42
C GLN A 89 26.00 -3.24 -13.62
N ILE A 90 26.74 -2.80 -12.60
CA ILE A 90 27.49 -3.71 -11.73
C ILE A 90 26.54 -4.47 -10.80
N SER A 91 25.53 -3.79 -10.24
CA SER A 91 24.46 -4.44 -9.45
C SER A 91 23.77 -5.55 -10.25
N GLN A 92 23.52 -5.35 -11.56
CA GLN A 92 23.01 -6.40 -12.45
C GLN A 92 23.95 -7.61 -12.56
N TYR A 93 25.27 -7.42 -12.62
CA TYR A 93 26.21 -8.55 -12.64
C TYR A 93 26.20 -9.33 -11.32
N TYR A 94 26.13 -8.64 -10.17
CA TYR A 94 25.95 -9.30 -8.87
C TYR A 94 24.64 -10.09 -8.83
N HIS A 95 23.54 -9.53 -9.32
CA HIS A 95 22.27 -10.24 -9.41
C HIS A 95 22.39 -11.51 -10.26
N LEU A 96 22.96 -11.43 -11.47
CA LEU A 96 23.13 -12.58 -12.36
C LEU A 96 24.03 -13.68 -11.75
N PHE A 97 25.10 -13.28 -11.07
CA PHE A 97 25.96 -14.22 -10.34
C PHE A 97 25.19 -14.92 -9.21
N MET A 98 24.42 -14.16 -8.43
CA MET A 98 23.59 -14.70 -7.34
C MET A 98 22.48 -15.62 -7.87
N VAL A 99 21.86 -15.29 -9.01
CA VAL A 99 20.91 -16.17 -9.71
C VAL A 99 21.58 -17.50 -10.05
N TRP A 100 22.77 -17.49 -10.65
CA TRP A 100 23.51 -18.72 -10.94
C TRP A 100 23.81 -19.52 -9.67
N LEU A 101 24.35 -18.88 -8.63
CA LEU A 101 24.70 -19.51 -7.36
C LEU A 101 23.47 -20.12 -6.65
N SER A 102 22.36 -19.40 -6.66
CA SER A 102 21.08 -19.87 -6.13
C SER A 102 20.55 -21.05 -6.93
N LEU A 103 20.60 -21.02 -8.26
CA LEU A 103 20.17 -22.15 -9.09
C LEU A 103 21.02 -23.41 -8.84
N VAL A 104 22.35 -23.27 -8.71
CA VAL A 104 23.23 -24.40 -8.39
C VAL A 104 22.84 -25.06 -7.07
N THR A 105 22.64 -24.26 -6.01
CA THR A 105 22.25 -24.80 -4.70
C THR A 105 20.82 -25.35 -4.67
N THR A 106 19.90 -24.73 -5.41
CA THR A 106 18.53 -25.22 -5.61
C THR A 106 18.53 -26.58 -6.30
N LEU A 107 19.28 -26.74 -7.39
CA LEU A 107 19.37 -27.99 -8.12
C LEU A 107 20.10 -29.06 -7.33
N ARG A 108 21.12 -28.70 -6.53
CA ARG A 108 21.76 -29.63 -5.58
C ARG A 108 20.76 -30.14 -4.53
N TYR A 109 19.97 -29.25 -3.96
CA TYR A 109 18.90 -29.61 -3.03
C TYR A 109 17.85 -30.49 -3.69
N LEU A 110 17.40 -30.16 -4.90
CA LEU A 110 16.44 -30.98 -5.66
C LEU A 110 16.99 -32.37 -5.99
N TYR A 111 18.26 -32.45 -6.40
CA TYR A 111 18.94 -33.72 -6.65
C TYR A 111 19.02 -34.56 -5.37
N TYR A 112 19.40 -33.96 -4.25
CA TYR A 112 19.40 -34.61 -2.94
C TYR A 112 17.99 -35.10 -2.57
N ARG A 113 16.98 -34.25 -2.72
CA ARG A 113 15.59 -34.58 -2.39
C ARG A 113 15.10 -35.78 -3.18
N THR A 114 15.33 -35.76 -4.49
CA THR A 114 14.89 -36.81 -5.42
C THR A 114 15.63 -38.13 -5.23
N SER A 115 16.93 -38.07 -4.94
CA SER A 115 17.79 -39.27 -4.94
C SER A 115 17.84 -39.99 -3.60
N TYR A 116 17.68 -39.28 -2.48
CA TYR A 116 17.99 -39.84 -1.15
C TYR A 116 16.86 -39.75 -0.13
N THR A 117 15.84 -38.93 -0.35
CA THR A 117 14.89 -38.57 0.73
C THR A 117 13.42 -38.78 0.42
N LEU A 118 13.09 -39.38 -0.72
CA LEU A 118 11.71 -39.75 -1.03
C LEU A 118 11.30 -40.96 -0.19
N ASN A 119 10.24 -40.82 0.61
CA ASN A 119 9.74 -41.88 1.48
C ASN A 119 8.47 -42.52 0.90
N PHE A 120 8.57 -43.77 0.45
CA PHE A 120 7.44 -44.56 -0.05
C PHE A 120 7.22 -45.85 0.76
N ASP A 121 7.69 -45.89 2.00
CA ASP A 121 7.65 -47.11 2.84
C ASP A 121 6.21 -47.55 3.16
N THR A 122 5.30 -46.58 3.30
CA THR A 122 3.85 -46.82 3.48
C THR A 122 3.05 -45.92 2.56
N TRP A 123 1.80 -46.28 2.28
CA TRP A 123 0.93 -45.46 1.42
C TRP A 123 0.67 -44.06 2.04
N VAL A 124 0.60 -43.95 3.37
CA VAL A 124 0.41 -42.67 4.07
C VAL A 124 1.64 -41.79 3.92
N ASN A 125 2.83 -42.32 4.22
CA ASN A 125 4.10 -41.60 4.06
C ASN A 125 4.34 -41.23 2.59
N GLY A 126 4.10 -42.17 1.67
CA GLY A 126 4.23 -41.96 0.23
C GLY A 126 3.32 -40.85 -0.29
N THR A 127 2.08 -40.77 0.20
CA THR A 127 1.16 -39.68 -0.16
C THR A 127 1.65 -38.34 0.39
N ALA A 128 2.03 -38.28 1.67
CA ALA A 128 2.53 -37.05 2.28
C ALA A 128 3.84 -36.57 1.62
N CYS A 129 4.74 -37.51 1.29
CA CYS A 129 5.98 -37.27 0.58
C CYS A 129 5.71 -36.72 -0.83
N ALA A 130 4.82 -37.35 -1.61
CA ALA A 130 4.47 -36.89 -2.95
C ALA A 130 3.86 -35.48 -2.93
N LEU A 131 3.00 -35.18 -1.94
CA LEU A 131 2.41 -33.85 -1.80
C LEU A 131 3.47 -32.80 -1.45
N LEU A 132 4.36 -33.08 -0.50
CA LEU A 132 5.45 -32.18 -0.14
C LEU A 132 6.41 -31.96 -1.33
N PHE A 133 6.78 -33.02 -2.04
CA PHE A 133 7.67 -32.94 -3.19
C PHE A 133 7.03 -32.14 -4.34
N ALA A 134 5.73 -32.32 -4.62
CA ALA A 134 5.02 -31.53 -5.61
C ALA A 134 4.97 -30.04 -5.23
N ALA A 135 4.79 -29.72 -3.94
CA ALA A 135 4.86 -28.36 -3.43
C ALA A 135 6.25 -27.74 -3.63
N GLU A 136 7.32 -28.47 -3.32
CA GLU A 136 8.71 -28.07 -3.56
C GLU A 136 9.01 -27.86 -5.04
N LEU A 137 8.58 -28.75 -5.93
CA LEU A 137 8.74 -28.59 -7.38
C LEU A 137 8.04 -27.33 -7.90
N TYR A 138 6.84 -27.03 -7.39
CA TYR A 138 6.15 -25.80 -7.73
C TYR A 138 6.94 -24.57 -7.26
N ALA A 139 7.44 -24.55 -6.02
CA ALA A 139 8.22 -23.43 -5.50
C ALA A 139 9.54 -23.23 -6.29
N ILE A 140 10.20 -24.31 -6.70
CA ILE A 140 11.39 -24.24 -7.55
C ILE A 140 11.03 -23.71 -8.94
N LEU A 141 9.92 -24.15 -9.53
CA LEU A 141 9.44 -23.64 -10.81
C LEU A 141 9.17 -22.14 -10.75
N THR A 142 8.45 -21.66 -9.73
CA THR A 142 8.16 -20.23 -9.59
C THR A 142 9.42 -19.41 -9.32
N LEU A 143 10.39 -19.95 -8.57
CA LEU A 143 11.70 -19.32 -8.37
C LEU A 143 12.45 -19.15 -9.69
N VAL A 144 12.53 -20.21 -10.51
CA VAL A 144 13.20 -20.18 -11.83
C VAL A 144 12.50 -19.18 -12.76
N LEU A 145 11.16 -19.16 -12.77
CA LEU A 145 10.39 -18.22 -13.57
C LEU A 145 10.57 -16.77 -13.11
N ALA A 146 10.63 -16.52 -11.80
CA ALA A 146 10.93 -15.21 -11.24
C ALA A 146 12.33 -14.74 -11.68
N TYR A 147 13.35 -15.59 -11.56
CA TYR A 147 14.70 -15.28 -12.03
C TYR A 147 14.73 -14.97 -13.51
N PHE A 148 14.02 -15.75 -14.33
CA PHE A 148 13.89 -15.48 -15.76
C PHE A 148 13.30 -14.09 -16.04
N GLN A 149 12.28 -13.68 -15.29
CA GLN A 149 11.66 -12.36 -15.41
C GLN A 149 12.59 -11.24 -14.94
N THR A 150 13.43 -11.48 -13.92
CA THR A 150 14.31 -10.46 -13.32
C THR A 150 15.72 -10.43 -13.91
N LEU A 151 16.05 -11.29 -14.89
CA LEU A 151 17.37 -11.28 -15.56
C LEU A 151 17.78 -9.88 -16.06
N LYS A 152 16.79 -9.08 -16.49
CA LYS A 152 16.99 -7.67 -16.82
C LYS A 152 15.73 -6.86 -16.53
N ILE A 153 15.89 -5.83 -15.72
CA ILE A 153 14.85 -4.84 -15.47
C ILE A 153 14.99 -3.73 -16.51
N LYS A 154 13.88 -3.44 -17.22
CA LYS A 154 13.86 -2.43 -18.27
C LYS A 154 13.23 -1.15 -17.77
N GLU A 155 14.03 -0.09 -17.76
CA GLU A 155 13.57 1.27 -17.50
C GLU A 155 13.22 1.98 -18.80
N ARG A 156 12.06 2.64 -18.83
CA ARG A 156 11.62 3.43 -19.98
C ARG A 156 11.53 4.90 -19.62
N LYS A 157 11.96 5.74 -20.56
CA LYS A 157 11.77 7.20 -20.50
C LYS A 157 10.57 7.58 -21.37
N PRO A 158 9.76 8.57 -20.98
CA PRO A 158 8.66 9.04 -21.80
C PRO A 158 9.21 9.67 -23.08
N VAL A 159 8.44 9.56 -24.17
CA VAL A 159 8.77 10.23 -25.44
C VAL A 159 8.17 11.63 -25.41
N ASN A 160 8.99 12.66 -25.63
CA ASN A 160 8.53 14.05 -25.60
C ASN A 160 7.54 14.32 -26.74
N LEU A 161 6.28 14.62 -26.40
CA LEU A 161 5.24 14.93 -27.39
C LEU A 161 5.50 16.20 -28.20
N ALA A 162 6.31 17.14 -27.68
CA ALA A 162 6.71 18.34 -28.43
C ALA A 162 7.55 18.04 -29.68
N THR A 163 8.00 16.79 -29.86
CA THR A 163 8.71 16.35 -31.07
C THR A 163 7.78 15.92 -32.21
N PHE A 164 6.46 15.89 -31.98
CA PHE A 164 5.44 15.57 -32.97
C PHE A 164 4.71 16.84 -33.39
N SER A 165 4.22 16.89 -34.63
CA SER A 165 3.24 17.92 -34.98
C SER A 165 1.90 17.64 -34.29
N GLU A 166 1.11 18.68 -34.02
CA GLU A 166 -0.21 18.49 -33.43
C GLU A 166 -1.09 17.58 -34.29
N GLU A 167 -0.93 17.62 -35.62
CA GLU A 167 -1.66 16.79 -36.59
C GLU A 167 -1.30 15.30 -36.47
N GLU A 168 -0.04 14.96 -36.23
CA GLU A 168 0.47 13.58 -36.08
C GLU A 168 -0.01 12.90 -34.79
N LEU A 169 -0.36 13.68 -33.77
CA LEU A 169 -0.79 13.13 -32.49
C LEU A 169 -2.15 12.43 -32.61
N PRO A 170 -2.29 11.19 -32.12
CA PRO A 170 -3.55 10.44 -32.27
C PRO A 170 -4.67 11.06 -31.42
N THR A 171 -5.91 10.81 -31.83
CA THR A 171 -7.07 11.10 -30.99
C THR A 171 -7.16 10.08 -29.84
N VAL A 172 -7.60 10.53 -28.66
CA VAL A 172 -7.68 9.72 -27.45
C VAL A 172 -9.08 9.77 -26.85
N ASP A 173 -9.74 8.62 -26.78
CA ASP A 173 -10.93 8.46 -25.95
C ASP A 173 -10.52 7.99 -24.54
N ILE A 174 -11.13 8.56 -23.50
CA ILE A 174 -10.92 8.12 -22.12
C ILE A 174 -12.20 7.44 -21.64
N TYR A 175 -12.12 6.14 -21.33
CA TYR A 175 -13.25 5.34 -20.86
C TYR A 175 -13.20 5.13 -19.36
N ILE A 176 -14.32 5.44 -18.71
CA ILE A 176 -14.53 5.25 -17.27
C ILE A 176 -15.73 4.31 -17.08
N PRO A 177 -15.53 2.98 -17.16
CA PRO A 177 -16.58 2.02 -16.83
C PRO A 177 -17.01 2.09 -15.37
N THR A 178 -18.33 2.04 -15.15
CA THR A 178 -18.93 2.01 -13.83
C THR A 178 -20.18 1.12 -13.83
N PHE A 179 -20.47 0.49 -12.69
CA PHE A 179 -21.64 -0.36 -12.49
C PHE A 179 -22.50 0.14 -11.33
N ASN A 180 -21.99 0.06 -10.09
CA ASN A 180 -22.72 0.38 -8.86
C ASN A 180 -22.02 1.43 -7.98
N GLU A 181 -20.87 1.95 -8.41
CA GLU A 181 -20.07 2.88 -7.62
C GLU A 181 -20.78 4.21 -7.40
N ASP A 182 -20.51 4.87 -6.29
CA ASP A 182 -21.10 6.16 -5.96
C ASP A 182 -20.74 7.23 -7.01
N VAL A 183 -21.67 8.14 -7.31
CA VAL A 183 -21.48 9.18 -8.32
C VAL A 183 -20.32 10.11 -7.95
N GLU A 184 -20.06 10.34 -6.67
CA GLU A 184 -18.92 11.14 -6.21
C GLU A 184 -17.57 10.47 -6.54
N ILE A 185 -17.50 9.13 -6.49
CA ILE A 185 -16.29 8.39 -6.90
C ILE A 185 -16.07 8.57 -8.41
N VAL A 186 -17.13 8.39 -9.21
CA VAL A 186 -17.06 8.56 -10.68
C VAL A 186 -16.69 10.02 -11.04
N ARG A 187 -17.26 11.01 -10.34
CA ARG A 187 -17.00 12.44 -10.58
C ARG A 187 -15.53 12.77 -10.41
N LYS A 188 -14.87 12.30 -9.35
CA LYS A 188 -13.43 12.54 -9.09
C LYS A 188 -12.57 12.09 -10.28
N THR A 189 -12.80 10.87 -10.75
CA THR A 189 -12.06 10.30 -11.88
C THR A 189 -12.38 11.01 -13.19
N ALA A 190 -13.65 11.32 -13.45
CA ALA A 190 -14.06 12.02 -14.66
C ALA A 190 -13.52 13.46 -14.72
N LEU A 191 -13.53 14.18 -13.60
CA LEU A 191 -12.97 15.53 -13.49
C LEU A 191 -11.46 15.53 -13.79
N ALA A 192 -10.72 14.59 -13.20
CA ALA A 192 -9.29 14.45 -13.44
C ALA A 192 -8.98 13.96 -14.88
N ALA A 193 -9.83 13.13 -15.47
CA ALA A 193 -9.72 12.73 -16.87
C ALA A 193 -9.92 13.92 -17.83
N ILE A 194 -10.87 14.82 -17.53
CA ILE A 194 -11.05 16.07 -18.27
C ILE A 194 -9.80 16.96 -18.13
N ALA A 195 -9.23 17.04 -16.92
CA ALA A 195 -8.03 17.82 -16.63
C ALA A 195 -6.72 17.25 -17.23
N CYS A 196 -6.72 16.02 -17.76
CA CYS A 196 -5.54 15.45 -18.41
C CYS A 196 -5.06 16.32 -19.57
N GLU A 197 -3.82 16.78 -19.53
CA GLU A 197 -3.23 17.64 -20.54
C GLU A 197 -3.02 16.88 -21.85
N TYR A 198 -3.55 17.45 -22.92
CA TYR A 198 -3.42 16.93 -24.27
C TYR A 198 -3.80 18.00 -25.29
N VAL A 199 -3.52 17.75 -26.58
CA VAL A 199 -3.86 18.68 -27.66
C VAL A 199 -5.36 18.98 -27.66
N PRO A 200 -5.79 20.26 -27.73
CA PRO A 200 -7.19 20.63 -27.80
C PRO A 200 -7.95 19.88 -28.90
N GLY A 201 -9.18 19.44 -28.61
CA GLY A 201 -10.03 18.74 -29.57
C GLY A 201 -9.64 17.28 -29.86
N LYS A 202 -8.50 16.77 -29.37
CA LYS A 202 -8.04 15.37 -29.59
C LYS A 202 -8.30 14.43 -28.43
N LYS A 203 -9.12 14.84 -27.45
CA LYS A 203 -9.45 14.10 -26.23
C LYS A 203 -10.95 14.13 -26.01
N THR A 204 -11.57 12.98 -25.71
CA THR A 204 -12.98 12.93 -25.27
C THR A 204 -13.15 11.93 -24.12
N VAL A 205 -13.89 12.33 -23.07
CA VAL A 205 -14.10 11.51 -21.87
C VAL A 205 -15.50 10.90 -21.90
N TYR A 206 -15.57 9.58 -21.68
CA TYR A 206 -16.80 8.80 -21.67
C TYR A 206 -16.97 8.07 -20.33
N VAL A 207 -18.10 8.31 -19.67
CA VAL A 207 -18.55 7.51 -18.52
C VAL A 207 -19.43 6.38 -19.04
N LEU A 208 -18.95 5.15 -18.95
CA LEU A 208 -19.63 3.96 -19.47
C LEU A 208 -20.46 3.31 -18.36
N ASP A 209 -21.74 3.66 -18.27
CA ASP A 209 -22.65 3.22 -17.20
C ASP A 209 -23.35 1.88 -17.52
N ASP A 210 -22.90 0.83 -16.83
CA ASP A 210 -23.49 -0.52 -16.90
C ASP A 210 -24.56 -0.75 -15.82
N GLY A 211 -24.85 0.24 -14.96
CA GLY A 211 -25.87 0.21 -13.93
C GLY A 211 -27.29 0.27 -14.50
N ARG A 212 -27.78 -0.84 -15.04
CA ARG A 212 -29.04 -0.94 -15.78
C ARG A 212 -30.25 -1.22 -14.87
N PRO A 213 -31.19 -0.28 -14.69
CA PRO A 213 -32.41 -0.50 -13.89
C PRO A 213 -33.25 -1.67 -14.41
N GLU A 214 -33.35 -1.82 -15.73
CA GLU A 214 -34.19 -2.82 -16.40
C GLU A 214 -33.70 -4.26 -16.18
N ARG A 215 -32.51 -4.46 -15.61
CA ARG A 215 -32.00 -5.76 -15.17
C ARG A 215 -32.79 -6.32 -13.98
N TYR A 216 -33.40 -5.45 -13.18
CA TYR A 216 -34.11 -5.82 -11.96
C TYR A 216 -35.63 -5.86 -12.20
N PRO A 217 -36.36 -6.81 -11.56
CA PRO A 217 -37.82 -6.82 -11.58
C PRO A 217 -38.43 -5.49 -11.10
N GLU A 218 -39.65 -5.18 -11.51
CA GLU A 218 -40.30 -3.90 -11.18
C GLU A 218 -40.45 -3.63 -9.69
N ASN A 219 -40.63 -4.68 -8.89
CA ASN A 219 -40.76 -4.63 -7.43
C ASN A 219 -39.43 -4.66 -6.67
N ASP A 220 -38.27 -4.73 -7.35
CA ASP A 220 -36.96 -4.75 -6.70
C ASP A 220 -36.50 -3.32 -6.39
N PRO A 221 -36.22 -2.98 -5.11
CA PRO A 221 -35.80 -1.63 -4.72
C PRO A 221 -34.50 -1.17 -5.40
N ARG A 222 -33.67 -2.11 -5.89
CA ARG A 222 -32.46 -1.77 -6.65
C ARG A 222 -32.80 -1.08 -7.97
N ARG A 223 -33.95 -1.38 -8.59
CA ARG A 223 -34.36 -0.77 -9.86
C ARG A 223 -34.42 0.75 -9.74
N GLU A 224 -35.10 1.26 -8.71
CA GLU A 224 -35.21 2.71 -8.50
C GLU A 224 -33.87 3.33 -8.08
N LYS A 225 -33.08 2.62 -7.26
CA LYS A 225 -31.72 3.04 -6.92
C LYS A 225 -30.85 3.26 -8.17
N PHE A 226 -30.83 2.30 -9.09
CA PHE A 226 -30.06 2.43 -10.34
C PHE A 226 -30.64 3.48 -11.28
N ARG A 227 -31.97 3.70 -11.29
CA ARG A 227 -32.61 4.75 -12.08
C ARG A 227 -32.18 6.14 -11.59
N ALA A 228 -32.27 6.38 -10.28
CA ALA A 228 -31.84 7.62 -9.66
C ALA A 228 -30.35 7.89 -9.89
N ARG A 229 -29.50 6.88 -9.66
CA ARG A 229 -28.06 6.95 -9.92
C ARG A 229 -27.74 7.29 -11.37
N ARG A 230 -28.41 6.65 -12.33
CA ARG A 230 -28.20 6.89 -13.77
C ARG A 230 -28.53 8.34 -14.15
N GLU A 231 -29.61 8.88 -13.59
CA GLU A 231 -30.00 10.27 -13.78
C GLU A 231 -28.97 11.24 -13.19
N GLU A 232 -28.45 10.92 -12.00
CA GLU A 232 -27.40 11.71 -11.35
C GLU A 232 -26.09 11.68 -12.14
N LEU A 233 -25.66 10.51 -12.64
CA LEU A 233 -24.52 10.39 -13.56
C LEU A 233 -24.72 11.24 -14.81
N ARG A 234 -25.90 11.20 -15.43
CA ARG A 234 -26.22 12.00 -16.63
C ARG A 234 -26.08 13.50 -16.37
N ARG A 235 -26.58 13.99 -15.23
CA ARG A 235 -26.45 15.39 -14.82
C ARG A 235 -24.99 15.76 -14.56
N MET A 236 -24.27 14.94 -13.81
CA MET A 236 -22.85 15.14 -13.52
C MET A 236 -22.03 15.21 -14.82
N CYS A 237 -22.28 14.30 -15.77
CA CYS A 237 -21.59 14.30 -17.05
C CYS A 237 -21.85 15.58 -17.86
N ALA A 238 -23.11 16.04 -17.89
CA ALA A 238 -23.47 17.29 -18.56
C ALA A 238 -22.84 18.53 -17.88
N GLU A 239 -22.70 18.52 -16.56
CA GLU A 239 -22.10 19.61 -15.78
C GLU A 239 -20.59 19.72 -16.03
N ILE A 240 -19.84 18.60 -15.99
CA ILE A 240 -18.37 18.61 -16.13
C ILE A 240 -17.89 18.50 -17.59
N GLY A 241 -18.79 18.25 -18.53
CA GLY A 241 -18.48 18.17 -19.96
C GLY A 241 -17.94 16.83 -20.44
N CYS A 242 -18.39 15.71 -19.86
CA CYS A 242 -18.09 14.36 -20.36
C CYS A 242 -19.34 13.68 -20.95
N VAL A 243 -19.14 12.60 -21.70
CA VAL A 243 -20.23 11.88 -22.38
C VAL A 243 -20.70 10.72 -21.52
N HIS A 244 -21.98 10.73 -21.14
CA HIS A 244 -22.62 9.58 -20.50
C HIS A 244 -23.05 8.56 -21.57
N MET A 245 -22.54 7.33 -21.47
CA MET A 245 -22.85 6.26 -22.42
C MET A 245 -23.43 5.05 -21.69
N THR A 246 -24.49 4.48 -22.26
CA THR A 246 -25.16 3.26 -21.77
C THR A 246 -25.27 2.22 -22.89
N ARG A 247 -25.71 1.02 -22.51
CA ARG A 247 -26.02 -0.07 -23.44
C ARG A 247 -27.27 -0.84 -22.99
N ASP A 248 -27.83 -1.61 -23.91
CA ASP A 248 -29.14 -2.24 -23.76
C ASP A 248 -29.10 -3.62 -23.07
N ASN A 249 -27.90 -4.16 -22.81
CA ASN A 249 -27.67 -5.44 -22.15
C ASN A 249 -26.57 -5.35 -21.09
N ASN A 250 -26.37 -6.40 -20.28
CA ASN A 250 -25.27 -6.51 -19.31
C ASN A 250 -24.33 -7.69 -19.61
N GLU A 251 -24.22 -8.07 -20.88
CA GLU A 251 -23.39 -9.23 -21.29
C GLU A 251 -21.91 -8.92 -21.05
N HIS A 252 -21.16 -9.91 -20.55
CA HIS A 252 -19.70 -9.82 -20.35
C HIS A 252 -19.20 -8.64 -19.50
N ALA A 253 -20.05 -8.08 -18.60
CA ALA A 253 -19.68 -7.07 -17.61
C ALA A 253 -18.81 -5.92 -18.19
N LYS A 254 -17.69 -5.59 -17.54
CA LYS A 254 -16.76 -4.51 -17.94
C LYS A 254 -16.22 -4.69 -19.37
N ALA A 255 -15.81 -5.90 -19.74
CA ALA A 255 -15.31 -6.20 -21.08
C ALA A 255 -16.35 -5.89 -22.16
N GLY A 256 -17.60 -6.34 -21.95
CA GLY A 256 -18.71 -6.07 -22.87
C GLY A 256 -19.06 -4.59 -22.96
N ASN A 257 -18.98 -3.86 -21.85
CA ASN A 257 -19.20 -2.41 -21.80
C ASN A 257 -18.15 -1.66 -22.65
N ILE A 258 -16.86 -1.98 -22.46
CA ILE A 258 -15.75 -1.40 -23.24
C ILE A 258 -15.86 -1.76 -24.72
N ASN A 259 -16.16 -3.02 -25.05
CA ASN A 259 -16.33 -3.45 -26.44
C ASN A 259 -17.48 -2.72 -27.14
N THR A 260 -18.59 -2.50 -26.43
CA THR A 260 -19.70 -1.70 -26.97
C THR A 260 -19.24 -0.27 -27.27
N ALA A 261 -18.46 0.35 -26.37
CA ALA A 261 -17.91 1.68 -26.57
C ALA A 261 -16.91 1.76 -27.72
N PHE A 262 -16.07 0.73 -27.95
CA PHE A 262 -15.19 0.68 -29.11
C PHE A 262 -15.95 0.83 -30.43
N HIS A 263 -17.15 0.26 -30.56
CA HIS A 263 -17.94 0.38 -31.79
C HIS A 263 -18.71 1.71 -31.93
N LYS A 264 -18.82 2.51 -30.86
CA LYS A 264 -19.63 3.75 -30.83
C LYS A 264 -18.82 5.05 -30.80
N THR A 265 -17.50 4.96 -30.73
CA THR A 265 -16.60 6.10 -30.57
C THR A 265 -15.55 6.12 -31.68
N GLN A 266 -14.72 7.16 -31.78
CA GLN A 266 -13.82 7.37 -32.92
C GLN A 266 -12.34 7.52 -32.55
N GLY A 267 -11.96 7.51 -31.27
CA GLY A 267 -10.57 7.66 -30.86
C GLY A 267 -9.63 6.57 -31.39
N ASP A 268 -8.45 6.97 -31.85
CA ASP A 268 -7.39 6.04 -32.32
C ASP A 268 -6.83 5.22 -31.15
N LEU A 269 -6.64 5.90 -30.02
CA LEU A 269 -6.20 5.34 -28.75
C LEU A 269 -7.31 5.45 -27.71
N VAL A 270 -7.34 4.51 -26.78
CA VAL A 270 -8.30 4.50 -25.68
C VAL A 270 -7.57 4.35 -24.35
N LEU A 271 -7.70 5.34 -23.48
CA LEU A 271 -7.30 5.24 -22.07
C LEU A 271 -8.43 4.61 -21.27
N ILE A 272 -8.17 3.45 -20.65
CA ILE A 272 -9.13 2.76 -19.79
C ILE A 272 -8.79 3.05 -18.32
N LEU A 273 -9.75 3.61 -17.59
CA LEU A 273 -9.65 3.91 -16.16
C LEU A 273 -10.81 3.27 -15.40
N ASP A 274 -10.53 2.47 -14.38
CA ASP A 274 -11.55 2.15 -13.39
C ASP A 274 -12.09 3.44 -12.77
N CYS A 275 -13.37 3.46 -12.40
CA CYS A 275 -14.02 4.67 -11.90
C CYS A 275 -13.43 5.21 -10.58
N ASP A 276 -12.63 4.42 -9.88
CA ASP A 276 -11.88 4.80 -8.68
C ASP A 276 -10.38 5.04 -8.94
N HIS A 277 -9.92 5.05 -10.20
CA HIS A 277 -8.53 5.34 -10.58
C HIS A 277 -8.39 6.75 -11.15
N ILE A 278 -8.14 7.72 -10.28
CA ILE A 278 -8.07 9.15 -10.61
C ILE A 278 -6.73 9.45 -11.33
N PRO A 279 -6.73 9.90 -12.61
CA PRO A 279 -5.49 10.12 -13.35
C PRO A 279 -4.79 11.45 -12.99
N SER A 280 -3.46 11.43 -13.01
CA SER A 280 -2.63 12.65 -13.01
C SER A 280 -2.83 13.41 -14.31
N ARG A 281 -2.79 14.74 -14.24
CA ARG A 281 -2.93 15.62 -15.42
C ARG A 281 -1.91 15.31 -16.52
N GLN A 282 -0.74 14.76 -16.17
CA GLN A 282 0.33 14.47 -17.12
C GLN A 282 0.21 13.09 -17.82
N PHE A 283 -0.86 12.33 -17.55
CA PHE A 283 -0.96 10.93 -17.99
C PHE A 283 -0.72 10.76 -19.51
N LEU A 284 -1.46 11.51 -20.34
CA LEU A 284 -1.37 11.41 -21.79
C LEU A 284 -0.03 11.90 -22.33
N LEU A 285 0.51 12.98 -21.75
CA LEU A 285 1.82 13.55 -22.12
C LEU A 285 2.96 12.53 -21.98
N HIS A 286 2.89 11.65 -20.98
CA HIS A 286 3.94 10.68 -20.69
C HIS A 286 3.77 9.33 -21.39
N THR A 287 2.61 9.05 -21.99
CA THR A 287 2.26 7.69 -22.47
C THR A 287 1.99 7.63 -23.97
N VAL A 288 1.35 8.64 -24.57
CA VAL A 288 0.95 8.61 -25.98
C VAL A 288 2.15 8.44 -26.92
N GLY A 289 3.29 9.05 -26.59
CA GLY A 289 4.46 9.04 -27.47
C GLY A 289 5.05 7.64 -27.72
N PHE A 290 4.76 6.65 -26.87
CA PHE A 290 5.17 5.25 -27.10
C PHE A 290 4.48 4.60 -28.30
N PHE A 291 3.30 5.10 -28.71
CA PHE A 291 2.56 4.61 -29.88
C PHE A 291 3.16 5.03 -31.22
N ARG A 292 4.28 5.77 -31.21
CA ARG A 292 5.10 6.01 -32.40
C ARG A 292 5.60 4.70 -33.03
N ASP A 293 5.87 3.67 -32.22
CA ASP A 293 6.06 2.32 -32.76
C ASP A 293 4.68 1.75 -33.14
N PRO A 294 4.41 1.52 -34.44
CA PRO A 294 3.11 1.03 -34.88
C PRO A 294 2.80 -0.37 -34.35
N LYS A 295 3.79 -1.13 -33.85
CA LYS A 295 3.55 -2.44 -33.24
C LYS A 295 3.10 -2.35 -31.79
N VAL A 296 3.23 -1.19 -31.13
CA VAL A 296 2.76 -1.04 -29.74
C VAL A 296 1.24 -1.05 -29.72
N SER A 297 0.68 -2.08 -29.08
CA SER A 297 -0.76 -2.25 -28.89
C SER A 297 -1.26 -1.61 -27.61
N PHE A 298 -0.46 -1.56 -26.54
CA PHE A 298 -0.86 -0.88 -25.31
C PHE A 298 0.34 -0.43 -24.47
N VAL A 299 0.09 0.58 -23.64
CA VAL A 299 1.00 1.12 -22.62
C VAL A 299 0.33 0.95 -21.27
N GLN A 300 0.93 0.19 -20.36
CA GLN A 300 0.47 -0.03 -18.99
C GLN A 300 1.29 0.80 -18.00
N THR A 301 0.62 1.40 -17.02
CA THR A 301 1.25 2.14 -15.91
C THR A 301 0.96 1.43 -14.58
N PRO A 302 1.75 1.66 -13.51
CA PRO A 302 1.47 1.15 -12.17
C PRO A 302 0.05 1.49 -11.69
N HIS A 303 -0.54 0.58 -10.90
CA HIS A 303 -1.68 0.92 -10.04
C HIS A 303 -1.14 1.25 -8.67
N TRP A 304 -1.43 2.46 -8.20
CA TRP A 304 -1.10 2.90 -6.86
C TRP A 304 -2.37 3.26 -6.13
N PHE A 305 -2.44 2.88 -4.85
CA PHE A 305 -3.60 3.09 -4.00
C PHE A 305 -3.24 4.07 -2.89
N TYR A 306 -4.10 5.06 -2.66
CA TYR A 306 -3.84 6.10 -1.66
C TYR A 306 -4.38 5.78 -0.27
N ASN A 307 -5.30 4.82 -0.17
CA ASN A 307 -5.77 4.28 1.10
C ASN A 307 -4.96 3.02 1.48
N PRO A 308 -4.77 2.78 2.79
CA PRO A 308 -4.10 1.58 3.25
C PRO A 308 -4.93 0.34 2.91
N ASP A 309 -4.26 -0.71 2.43
CA ASP A 309 -4.89 -2.01 2.25
C ASP A 309 -5.18 -2.68 3.61
N PRO A 310 -5.94 -3.79 3.64
CA PRO A 310 -6.22 -4.49 4.89
C PRO A 310 -4.96 -4.97 5.64
N PHE A 311 -3.84 -5.21 4.96
CA PHE A 311 -2.60 -5.64 5.61
C PHE A 311 -1.96 -4.48 6.35
N GLU A 312 -1.80 -3.33 5.70
CA GLU A 312 -1.26 -2.12 6.31
C GLU A 312 -2.13 -1.67 7.49
N ARG A 313 -3.45 -1.63 7.29
CA ARG A 313 -4.39 -1.21 8.33
C ARG A 313 -4.40 -2.17 9.51
N ASN A 314 -4.61 -3.47 9.26
CA ASN A 314 -4.92 -4.42 10.33
C ASN A 314 -3.66 -4.87 11.10
N LEU A 315 -2.50 -4.87 10.44
CA LEU A 315 -1.20 -5.07 11.09
C LEU A 315 -0.55 -3.76 11.54
N VAL A 316 -1.18 -2.61 11.31
CA VAL A 316 -0.75 -1.28 11.78
C VAL A 316 0.68 -0.97 11.33
N THR A 317 1.00 -1.17 10.05
CA THR A 317 2.37 -0.99 9.53
C THR A 317 2.76 0.47 9.35
N GLY A 318 1.76 1.35 9.21
CA GLY A 318 1.95 2.80 9.15
C GLY A 318 2.77 3.25 7.94
N GLY A 319 2.55 2.63 6.78
CA GLY A 319 3.20 2.98 5.53
C GLY A 319 4.64 2.49 5.34
N HIS A 320 5.31 1.93 6.35
CA HIS A 320 6.72 1.49 6.25
C HIS A 320 6.91 0.20 5.45
N ILE A 321 5.87 -0.63 5.38
CA ILE A 321 5.91 -1.92 4.69
C ILE A 321 5.26 -1.72 3.31
N PRO A 322 5.96 -2.08 2.21
CA PRO A 322 5.40 -2.02 0.87
C PRO A 322 4.12 -2.85 0.73
N VAL A 323 3.14 -2.31 0.02
CA VAL A 323 1.86 -3.02 -0.21
C VAL A 323 2.03 -4.18 -1.20
N GLY A 324 1.11 -5.14 -1.16
CA GLY A 324 1.25 -6.42 -1.85
C GLY A 324 1.38 -6.35 -3.37
N ASN A 325 0.95 -5.27 -4.03
CA ASN A 325 1.07 -5.09 -5.48
C ASN A 325 2.36 -4.40 -5.93
N GLU A 326 3.15 -3.80 -5.03
CA GLU A 326 4.37 -3.05 -5.40
C GLU A 326 5.40 -3.95 -6.10
N LEU A 327 5.67 -5.16 -5.60
CA LEU A 327 6.57 -6.12 -6.26
C LEU A 327 6.19 -6.36 -7.73
N PHE A 328 4.89 -6.50 -8.00
CA PHE A 328 4.40 -6.78 -9.34
C PHE A 328 4.63 -5.59 -10.27
N TYR A 329 4.25 -4.39 -9.85
CA TYR A 329 4.35 -3.19 -10.68
C TYR A 329 5.80 -2.69 -10.79
N LYS A 330 6.53 -2.59 -9.68
CA LYS A 330 7.88 -2.01 -9.63
C LYS A 330 8.99 -2.94 -10.10
N VAL A 331 8.74 -4.25 -10.23
CA VAL A 331 9.76 -5.21 -10.65
C VAL A 331 9.27 -6.13 -11.76
N LEU A 332 8.23 -6.93 -11.49
CA LEU A 332 7.84 -8.01 -12.41
C LEU A 332 7.35 -7.48 -13.77
N GLN A 333 6.58 -6.40 -13.79
CA GLN A 333 6.12 -5.78 -15.05
C GLN A 333 7.27 -5.20 -15.88
N LYS A 334 8.31 -4.65 -15.26
CA LYS A 334 9.51 -4.14 -15.95
C LYS A 334 10.35 -5.29 -16.51
N GLY A 335 10.46 -6.39 -15.75
CA GLY A 335 11.06 -7.63 -16.22
C GLY A 335 10.29 -8.23 -17.41
N ASN A 336 8.96 -8.25 -17.33
CA ASN A 336 8.11 -8.68 -18.44
C ASN A 336 8.21 -7.75 -19.67
N ASP A 337 8.36 -6.43 -19.48
CA ASP A 337 8.55 -5.47 -20.57
C ASP A 337 9.88 -5.67 -21.32
N PHE A 338 10.91 -6.18 -20.64
CA PHE A 338 12.14 -6.61 -21.31
C PHE A 338 11.86 -7.73 -22.33
N TRP A 339 11.00 -8.67 -21.97
CA TRP A 339 10.61 -9.82 -22.81
C TRP A 339 9.43 -9.57 -23.75
N ASN A 340 8.94 -8.33 -23.86
CA ASN A 340 7.72 -7.99 -24.61
C ASN A 340 6.51 -8.83 -24.15
N ALA A 341 6.34 -8.92 -22.83
CA ALA A 341 5.30 -9.71 -22.18
C ALA A 341 4.62 -8.95 -21.02
N ALA A 342 4.88 -7.65 -20.88
CA ALA A 342 4.14 -6.82 -19.93
C ALA A 342 2.66 -6.84 -20.30
N PHE A 343 1.79 -7.26 -19.40
CA PHE A 343 0.38 -7.48 -19.72
C PHE A 343 -0.51 -6.37 -19.15
N PHE A 344 -1.66 -6.22 -19.80
CA PHE A 344 -2.70 -5.26 -19.45
C PHE A 344 -3.38 -5.67 -18.14
N CYS A 345 -3.54 -4.70 -17.23
CA CYS A 345 -4.10 -4.87 -15.88
C CYS A 345 -5.49 -4.25 -15.73
N GLY A 346 -6.25 -4.09 -16.82
CA GLY A 346 -7.65 -3.67 -16.78
C GLY A 346 -7.89 -2.17 -16.60
N SER A 347 -6.92 -1.41 -16.12
CA SER A 347 -6.99 0.05 -15.93
C SER A 347 -5.62 0.70 -16.00
N ALA A 348 -5.59 2.03 -16.04
CA ALA A 348 -4.36 2.83 -16.09
C ALA A 348 -3.49 2.42 -17.28
N ALA A 349 -4.16 2.21 -18.41
CA ALA A 349 -3.52 1.78 -19.64
C ALA A 349 -4.18 2.43 -20.84
N ILE A 350 -3.34 2.76 -21.82
CA ILE A 350 -3.80 3.17 -23.14
C ILE A 350 -3.70 1.96 -24.06
N ILE A 351 -4.75 1.69 -24.83
CA ILE A 351 -4.78 0.65 -25.85
C ILE A 351 -5.01 1.27 -27.23
N ARG A 352 -4.32 0.76 -28.24
CA ARG A 352 -4.60 1.07 -29.64
C ARG A 352 -5.85 0.33 -30.05
N LYS A 353 -6.90 1.09 -30.37
CA LYS A 353 -8.23 0.56 -30.64
C LYS A 353 -8.27 -0.40 -31.83
N SER A 354 -7.56 -0.07 -32.90
CA SER A 354 -7.48 -0.94 -34.10
C SER A 354 -6.94 -2.34 -33.76
N HIS A 355 -5.86 -2.42 -32.98
CA HIS A 355 -5.28 -3.70 -32.56
C HIS A 355 -6.22 -4.48 -31.64
N ALA A 356 -6.94 -3.80 -30.74
CA ALA A 356 -7.93 -4.44 -29.88
C ALA A 356 -9.05 -5.07 -30.73
N LEU A 357 -9.59 -4.34 -31.71
CA LEU A 357 -10.64 -4.84 -32.59
C LEU A 357 -10.19 -6.05 -33.42
N GLU A 358 -8.94 -6.11 -33.87
CA GLU A 358 -8.39 -7.26 -34.62
C GLU A 358 -8.34 -8.57 -33.83
N VAL A 359 -8.30 -8.50 -32.50
CA VAL A 359 -8.36 -9.66 -31.60
C VAL A 359 -9.76 -9.91 -31.03
N GLY A 360 -10.77 -9.20 -31.55
CA GLY A 360 -12.17 -9.32 -31.13
C GLY A 360 -12.57 -8.40 -29.98
N GLY A 361 -11.78 -7.36 -29.70
CA GLY A 361 -11.95 -6.46 -28.56
C GLY A 361 -11.26 -6.96 -27.30
N ILE A 362 -11.72 -6.47 -26.15
CA ILE A 362 -11.39 -7.01 -24.83
C ILE A 362 -11.97 -8.42 -24.71
N ALA A 363 -11.18 -9.38 -24.28
CA ALA A 363 -11.57 -10.78 -24.12
C ALA A 363 -12.77 -10.94 -23.17
N VAL A 364 -13.58 -11.98 -23.36
CA VAL A 364 -14.84 -12.16 -22.61
C VAL A 364 -15.01 -13.55 -22.01
N GLU A 365 -14.07 -14.45 -22.31
CA GLU A 365 -14.11 -15.87 -21.98
C GLU A 365 -13.64 -16.17 -20.56
N THR A 366 -12.85 -15.28 -19.98
CA THR A 366 -12.29 -15.40 -18.63
C THR A 366 -12.67 -14.19 -17.78
N VAL A 367 -12.62 -14.34 -16.45
CA VAL A 367 -12.93 -13.24 -15.52
C VAL A 367 -11.77 -12.25 -15.32
N THR A 368 -10.65 -12.49 -15.98
CA THR A 368 -9.48 -11.61 -16.07
C THR A 368 -9.27 -11.28 -17.54
N GLU A 369 -10.23 -10.53 -18.08
CA GLU A 369 -10.30 -10.15 -19.49
C GLU A 369 -9.03 -9.43 -19.96
N ASP A 370 -8.39 -8.71 -19.06
CA ASP A 370 -7.27 -7.84 -19.29
C ASP A 370 -6.00 -8.61 -19.69
N CYS A 371 -5.56 -9.53 -18.84
CA CYS A 371 -4.41 -10.40 -19.09
C CYS A 371 -4.67 -11.28 -20.32
N HIS A 372 -5.90 -11.77 -20.49
CA HIS A 372 -6.29 -12.58 -21.63
C HIS A 372 -6.22 -11.78 -22.95
N THR A 373 -6.67 -10.52 -22.94
CA THR A 373 -6.54 -9.61 -24.09
C THR A 373 -5.07 -9.37 -24.45
N ALA A 374 -4.21 -9.13 -23.46
CA ALA A 374 -2.78 -8.97 -23.68
C ALA A 374 -2.15 -10.21 -24.33
N LEU A 375 -2.53 -11.42 -23.88
CA LEU A 375 -2.07 -12.67 -24.47
C LEU A 375 -2.47 -12.78 -25.94
N ARG A 376 -3.70 -12.39 -26.30
CA ARG A 376 -4.16 -12.37 -27.70
C ARG A 376 -3.37 -11.39 -28.56
N LEU A 377 -3.13 -10.18 -28.05
CA LEU A 377 -2.35 -9.15 -28.74
C LEU A 377 -0.91 -9.60 -28.99
N HIS A 378 -0.24 -10.15 -27.97
CA HIS A 378 1.11 -10.69 -28.13
C HIS A 378 1.15 -11.90 -29.07
N SER A 379 0.12 -12.76 -29.05
CA SER A 379 -0.01 -13.89 -29.98
C SER A 379 -0.22 -13.44 -31.44
N ARG A 380 -0.66 -12.19 -31.68
CA ARG A 380 -0.68 -11.57 -33.01
C ARG A 380 0.65 -10.90 -33.40
N GLY A 381 1.65 -10.90 -32.52
CA GLY A 381 2.96 -10.29 -32.76
C GLY A 381 3.04 -8.80 -32.40
N TYR A 382 2.02 -8.25 -31.72
CA TYR A 382 2.07 -6.90 -31.18
C TYR A 382 3.02 -6.78 -29.99
N LYS A 383 3.34 -5.54 -29.64
CA LYS A 383 4.21 -5.19 -28.52
C LYS A 383 3.45 -4.48 -27.42
N SER A 384 3.90 -4.66 -26.19
CA SER A 384 3.47 -3.87 -25.06
C SER A 384 4.58 -2.97 -24.54
N VAL A 385 4.18 -1.98 -23.75
CA VAL A 385 5.05 -1.07 -23.04
C VAL A 385 4.60 -1.02 -21.59
N TYR A 386 5.52 -1.25 -20.66
CA TYR A 386 5.33 -0.89 -19.26
C TYR A 386 6.10 0.40 -18.94
N TYR A 387 5.42 1.39 -18.38
CA TYR A 387 6.02 2.66 -17.96
C TYR A 387 5.83 2.86 -16.46
N ASP A 388 6.91 2.70 -15.69
CA ASP A 388 6.94 2.74 -14.23
C ASP A 388 6.86 4.16 -13.65
N LYS A 389 5.82 4.91 -14.01
CA LYS A 389 5.44 6.17 -13.36
C LYS A 389 4.03 6.02 -12.80
N ILE A 390 3.86 6.24 -11.51
CA ILE A 390 2.54 6.30 -10.87
C ILE A 390 1.81 7.51 -11.44
N MET A 391 0.75 7.25 -12.18
CA MET A 391 -0.05 8.29 -12.83
C MET A 391 -1.56 8.13 -12.55
N VAL A 392 -1.94 7.19 -11.69
CA VAL A 392 -3.30 7.07 -11.16
C VAL A 392 -3.26 6.94 -9.64
N ALA A 393 -4.23 7.55 -8.97
CA ALA A 393 -4.51 7.36 -7.55
C ALA A 393 -5.79 6.55 -7.40
N GLY A 394 -5.64 5.32 -6.91
CA GLY A 394 -6.72 4.35 -6.77
C GLY A 394 -7.19 4.12 -5.34
N LEU A 395 -8.31 3.40 -5.22
CA LEU A 395 -8.80 2.85 -3.95
C LEU A 395 -8.52 1.34 -3.85
N ALA A 396 -7.76 0.95 -2.84
CA ALA A 396 -7.65 -0.42 -2.37
C ALA A 396 -8.96 -0.87 -1.67
N PRO A 397 -9.24 -2.18 -1.58
CA PRO A 397 -10.42 -2.66 -0.88
C PRO A 397 -10.48 -2.25 0.59
N ASP A 398 -11.59 -1.63 1.00
CA ASP A 398 -11.78 -1.14 2.38
C ASP A 398 -11.96 -2.25 3.41
N THR A 399 -12.25 -3.49 3.00
CA THR A 399 -12.43 -4.61 3.92
C THR A 399 -11.61 -5.80 3.46
N PHE A 400 -11.20 -6.62 4.42
CA PHE A 400 -10.52 -7.88 4.16
C PHE A 400 -11.39 -8.82 3.30
N SER A 401 -12.70 -8.88 3.55
CA SER A 401 -13.62 -9.69 2.73
C SER A 401 -13.70 -9.21 1.28
N ALA A 402 -13.65 -7.90 1.04
CA ALA A 402 -13.59 -7.33 -0.30
C ALA A 402 -12.25 -7.64 -0.99
N TYR A 403 -11.13 -7.56 -0.25
CA TYR A 403 -9.82 -7.98 -0.73
C TYR A 403 -9.79 -9.46 -1.13
N VAL A 404 -10.33 -10.36 -0.29
CA VAL A 404 -10.45 -11.79 -0.60
C VAL A 404 -11.27 -12.00 -1.87
N GLY A 405 -12.41 -11.30 -2.01
CA GLY A 405 -13.25 -11.37 -3.21
C GLY A 405 -12.53 -10.94 -4.49
N GLN A 406 -11.68 -9.91 -4.41
CA GLN A 406 -10.85 -9.45 -5.52
C GLN A 406 -9.76 -10.48 -5.88
N GLN A 407 -8.99 -10.95 -4.90
CA GLN A 407 -7.91 -11.92 -5.13
C GLN A 407 -8.42 -13.26 -5.66
N VAL A 408 -9.55 -13.76 -5.14
CA VAL A 408 -10.21 -14.99 -5.63
C VAL A 408 -10.60 -14.87 -7.10
N ARG A 409 -11.05 -13.68 -7.54
CA ARG A 409 -11.39 -13.42 -8.94
C ARG A 409 -10.15 -13.52 -9.83
N TRP A 410 -9.05 -12.89 -9.42
CA TRP A 410 -7.78 -12.93 -10.14
C TRP A 410 -7.20 -14.34 -10.20
N ALA A 411 -7.19 -15.05 -9.07
CA ALA A 411 -6.76 -16.43 -9.00
C ALA A 411 -7.54 -17.34 -9.96
N ARG A 412 -8.88 -17.22 -9.98
CA ARG A 412 -9.72 -17.96 -10.91
C ARG A 412 -9.40 -17.62 -12.37
N GLY A 413 -9.34 -16.33 -12.71
CA GLY A 413 -9.12 -15.91 -14.09
C GLY A 413 -7.76 -16.36 -14.64
N MET A 414 -6.70 -16.23 -13.84
CA MET A 414 -5.37 -16.71 -14.21
C MET A 414 -5.35 -18.24 -14.43
N ALA A 415 -6.00 -19.01 -13.55
CA ALA A 415 -6.14 -20.46 -13.73
C ALA A 415 -7.01 -20.84 -14.94
N GLN A 416 -8.05 -20.06 -15.25
CA GLN A 416 -8.84 -20.23 -16.47
C GLN A 416 -7.98 -20.02 -17.72
N ILE A 417 -7.16 -18.96 -17.77
CA ILE A 417 -6.22 -18.72 -18.88
C ILE A 417 -5.22 -19.88 -18.99
N LEU A 418 -4.62 -20.31 -17.87
CA LEU A 418 -3.70 -21.47 -17.85
C LEU A 418 -4.34 -22.70 -18.47
N ARG A 419 -5.60 -22.99 -18.10
CA ARG A 419 -6.34 -24.17 -18.56
C ARG A 419 -6.80 -24.08 -20.01
N LEU A 420 -7.36 -22.94 -20.42
CA LEU A 420 -7.97 -22.74 -21.73
C LEU A 420 -6.93 -22.46 -22.81
N GLU A 421 -5.99 -21.55 -22.53
CA GLU A 421 -5.01 -21.10 -23.51
C GLU A 421 -3.74 -21.94 -23.49
N ASN A 422 -3.38 -22.53 -22.34
CA ASN A 422 -2.13 -23.28 -22.12
C ASN A 422 -0.92 -22.54 -22.75
N PRO A 423 -0.50 -21.40 -22.16
CA PRO A 423 0.49 -20.51 -22.78
C PRO A 423 1.79 -21.21 -23.16
N LEU A 424 2.20 -22.24 -22.43
CA LEU A 424 3.45 -22.94 -22.67
C LEU A 424 3.41 -23.83 -23.92
N PHE A 425 2.37 -24.66 -24.06
CA PHE A 425 2.37 -25.74 -25.05
C PHE A 425 1.39 -25.56 -26.21
N ASN A 426 0.49 -24.57 -26.15
CA ASN A 426 -0.47 -24.37 -27.23
C ASN A 426 0.23 -23.86 -28.51
N PRO A 427 0.20 -24.61 -29.62
CA PRO A 427 0.86 -24.22 -30.86
C PRO A 427 0.10 -23.12 -31.62
N LYS A 428 -1.18 -22.89 -31.31
CA LYS A 428 -1.98 -21.82 -31.93
C LYS A 428 -1.55 -20.43 -31.46
N LEU A 429 -0.92 -20.34 -30.29
CA LEU A 429 -0.38 -19.10 -29.76
C LEU A 429 0.96 -18.80 -30.42
N LYS A 430 1.07 -17.72 -31.21
CA LYS A 430 2.34 -17.34 -31.86
C LYS A 430 3.23 -16.52 -30.92
N LEU A 431 3.43 -17.05 -29.72
CA LEU A 431 4.29 -16.49 -28.69
C LEU A 431 5.71 -17.06 -28.81
N ASN A 432 6.72 -16.21 -28.62
CA ASN A 432 8.10 -16.68 -28.48
C ASN A 432 8.30 -17.36 -27.10
N LEU A 433 9.41 -18.08 -26.92
CA LEU A 433 9.66 -18.82 -25.68
C LEU A 433 9.65 -17.91 -24.44
N ALA A 434 10.24 -16.72 -24.51
CA ALA A 434 10.29 -15.78 -23.40
C ALA A 434 8.88 -15.34 -22.96
N GLN A 435 8.04 -14.98 -23.93
CA GLN A 435 6.63 -14.63 -23.69
C GLN A 435 5.87 -15.82 -23.08
N ARG A 436 6.09 -17.04 -23.58
CA ARG A 436 5.47 -18.25 -23.02
C ARG A 436 5.84 -18.46 -21.56
N LEU A 437 7.09 -18.25 -21.19
CA LEU A 437 7.56 -18.36 -19.80
C LEU A 437 6.98 -17.24 -18.92
N CYS A 438 6.92 -16.00 -19.39
CA CYS A 438 6.29 -14.90 -18.66
C CYS A 438 4.79 -15.15 -18.41
N TYR A 439 4.06 -15.63 -19.43
CA TYR A 439 2.64 -15.96 -19.28
C TYR A 439 2.42 -17.21 -18.43
N LEU A 440 3.30 -18.21 -18.51
CA LEU A 440 3.27 -19.35 -17.59
C LEU A 440 3.41 -18.86 -16.14
N SER A 441 4.42 -18.03 -15.87
CA SER A 441 4.64 -17.42 -14.55
C SER A 441 3.39 -16.71 -14.03
N ALA A 442 2.82 -15.81 -14.83
CA ALA A 442 1.62 -15.06 -14.45
C ALA A 442 0.40 -15.96 -14.19
N THR A 443 0.17 -16.94 -15.06
CA THR A 443 -1.03 -17.79 -15.01
C THR A 443 -0.94 -18.92 -13.98
N SER A 444 0.28 -19.36 -13.61
CA SER A 444 0.50 -20.34 -12.55
C SER A 444 0.65 -19.73 -11.16
N HIS A 445 0.94 -18.43 -11.03
CA HIS A 445 1.29 -17.77 -9.77
C HIS A 445 0.32 -18.06 -8.61
N PHE A 446 -0.99 -17.99 -8.85
CA PHE A 446 -2.01 -18.15 -7.80
C PHE A 446 -2.16 -19.60 -7.27
N LEU A 447 -1.45 -20.57 -7.85
CA LEU A 447 -1.39 -21.94 -7.34
C LEU A 447 -0.60 -22.06 -6.03
N TYR A 448 -0.01 -20.97 -5.53
CA TYR A 448 0.72 -20.92 -4.24
C TYR A 448 -0.12 -21.38 -3.04
N GLY A 449 -1.46 -21.38 -3.15
CA GLY A 449 -2.32 -21.82 -2.06
C GLY A 449 -2.06 -23.27 -1.66
N TYR A 450 -1.77 -24.15 -2.63
CA TYR A 450 -1.40 -25.54 -2.39
C TYR A 450 -0.08 -25.69 -1.60
N PRO A 451 1.09 -25.23 -2.10
CA PRO A 451 2.35 -25.43 -1.40
C PRO A 451 2.38 -24.77 -0.01
N ARG A 452 1.72 -23.62 0.19
CA ARG A 452 1.68 -22.97 1.51
C ARG A 452 0.96 -23.78 2.56
N LEU A 453 -0.17 -24.39 2.21
CA LEU A 453 -0.87 -25.29 3.13
C LEU A 453 -0.04 -26.55 3.39
N VAL A 454 0.59 -27.11 2.37
CA VAL A 454 1.46 -28.29 2.51
C VAL A 454 2.65 -28.00 3.42
N TYR A 455 3.32 -26.86 3.29
CA TYR A 455 4.45 -26.49 4.16
C TYR A 455 4.06 -26.26 5.63
N ALA A 456 2.82 -25.81 5.90
CA ALA A 456 2.31 -25.72 7.26
C ALA A 456 1.93 -27.10 7.83
N ILE A 457 1.33 -27.96 7.00
CA ILE A 457 0.77 -29.25 7.42
C ILE A 457 1.84 -30.34 7.54
N ALA A 458 2.84 -30.39 6.65
CA ALA A 458 3.85 -31.45 6.62
C ALA A 458 4.58 -31.65 7.97
N PRO A 459 5.16 -30.61 8.63
CA PRO A 459 5.79 -30.80 9.94
C PRO A 459 4.78 -31.12 11.05
N THR A 460 3.54 -30.66 10.90
CA THR A 460 2.44 -30.95 11.84
C THR A 460 2.02 -32.41 11.79
N LEU A 461 1.96 -33.03 10.60
CA LEU A 461 1.64 -34.45 10.45
C LEU A 461 2.69 -35.35 11.10
N PHE A 462 3.97 -34.97 11.01
CA PHE A 462 5.04 -35.67 11.72
C PHE A 462 4.85 -35.57 13.25
N LEU A 463 4.74 -34.35 13.78
CA LEU A 463 4.66 -34.13 15.23
C LEU A 463 3.39 -34.70 15.89
N LEU A 464 2.27 -34.79 15.16
CA LEU A 464 1.02 -35.36 15.69
C LEU A 464 0.90 -36.87 15.50
N PHE A 465 1.34 -37.39 14.35
CA PHE A 465 1.02 -38.76 13.93
C PHE A 465 2.23 -39.61 13.55
N GLY A 466 3.46 -39.06 13.59
CA GLY A 466 4.67 -39.75 13.15
C GLY A 466 4.71 -40.00 11.64
N ILE A 467 3.93 -39.27 10.85
CA ILE A 467 3.90 -39.40 9.38
C ILE A 467 5.17 -38.76 8.81
N ASN A 468 6.02 -39.58 8.19
CA ASN A 468 7.32 -39.16 7.66
C ASN A 468 7.21 -38.81 6.18
N SER A 469 7.27 -37.51 5.87
CA SER A 469 7.24 -37.02 4.47
C SER A 469 8.61 -36.97 3.81
N VAL A 470 9.69 -37.11 4.59
CA VAL A 470 11.09 -37.06 4.14
C VAL A 470 11.83 -38.22 4.80
N GLN A 471 12.58 -38.99 4.03
CA GLN A 471 13.47 -40.05 4.51
C GLN A 471 14.84 -39.45 4.84
N GLY A 472 15.44 -39.84 5.97
CA GLY A 472 16.79 -39.38 6.37
C GLY A 472 16.80 -38.35 7.50
N LEU A 473 17.95 -38.29 8.19
CA LEU A 473 18.19 -37.53 9.43
C LEU A 473 17.96 -36.03 9.24
N GLY A 474 17.25 -35.41 10.19
CA GLY A 474 16.76 -34.02 10.05
C GLY A 474 17.84 -32.98 9.77
N ILE A 475 19.02 -33.09 10.40
CA ILE A 475 20.10 -32.10 10.27
C ILE A 475 20.75 -32.15 8.89
N GLU A 476 20.88 -33.34 8.29
CA GLU A 476 21.41 -33.50 6.94
C GLU A 476 20.53 -32.73 5.93
N THR A 477 19.22 -32.87 6.03
CA THR A 477 18.28 -32.15 5.17
C THR A 477 18.44 -30.63 5.28
N LEU A 478 18.71 -30.10 6.49
CA LEU A 478 19.01 -28.68 6.66
C LEU A 478 20.30 -28.24 5.98
N ALA A 479 21.35 -29.08 5.97
CA ALA A 479 22.61 -28.80 5.30
C ALA A 479 22.47 -28.66 3.77
N TYR A 480 21.41 -29.22 3.16
CA TYR A 480 21.06 -28.99 1.76
C TYR A 480 20.02 -27.88 1.58
N ALA A 481 19.00 -27.80 2.43
CA ALA A 481 17.90 -26.86 2.29
C ALA A 481 18.27 -25.40 2.63
N VAL A 482 19.04 -25.18 3.71
CA VAL A 482 19.34 -23.83 4.21
C VAL A 482 20.13 -22.99 3.21
N PRO A 483 21.20 -23.50 2.54
CA PRO A 483 21.91 -22.73 1.52
C PRO A 483 21.00 -22.31 0.36
N HIS A 484 20.16 -23.24 -0.12
CA HIS A 484 19.20 -22.96 -1.17
C HIS A 484 18.24 -21.84 -0.76
N ILE A 485 17.62 -21.95 0.43
CA ILE A 485 16.69 -20.95 0.94
C ILE A 485 17.38 -19.59 1.08
N LEU A 486 18.51 -19.51 1.79
CA LEU A 486 19.18 -18.25 2.06
C LEU A 486 19.73 -17.58 0.80
N LEU A 487 20.34 -18.34 -0.11
CA LEU A 487 20.81 -17.78 -1.38
C LEU A 487 19.66 -17.32 -2.26
N SER A 488 18.51 -18.00 -2.23
CA SER A 488 17.32 -17.52 -2.93
C SER A 488 16.82 -16.19 -2.38
N LEU A 489 16.81 -16.03 -1.05
CA LEU A 489 16.45 -14.78 -0.37
C LEU A 489 17.44 -13.66 -0.69
N TYR A 490 18.75 -13.94 -0.64
CA TYR A 490 19.79 -12.96 -0.99
C TYR A 490 19.68 -12.51 -2.45
N THR A 491 19.48 -13.45 -3.37
CA THR A 491 19.32 -13.14 -4.79
C THR A 491 18.11 -12.23 -5.04
N ASN A 492 16.98 -12.53 -4.41
CA ASN A 492 15.77 -11.73 -4.51
C ASN A 492 15.93 -10.37 -3.83
N HIS A 493 16.67 -10.28 -2.73
CA HIS A 493 16.90 -9.03 -2.00
C HIS A 493 17.49 -7.93 -2.89
N ILE A 494 18.45 -8.25 -3.77
CA ILE A 494 19.08 -7.26 -4.67
C ILE A 494 18.03 -6.45 -5.45
N ILE A 495 17.01 -7.12 -5.99
CA ILE A 495 15.99 -6.47 -6.82
C ILE A 495 14.77 -6.04 -5.99
N TYR A 496 14.45 -6.74 -4.89
CA TYR A 496 13.18 -6.57 -4.17
C TYR A 496 13.28 -5.69 -2.92
N LYS A 497 14.49 -5.32 -2.46
CA LYS A 497 14.76 -4.66 -1.16
C LYS A 497 13.89 -3.45 -0.82
N HIS A 498 13.34 -2.74 -1.81
CA HIS A 498 12.47 -1.57 -1.61
C HIS A 498 10.96 -1.86 -1.75
N VAL A 499 10.56 -3.03 -2.26
CA VAL A 499 9.18 -3.31 -2.71
C VAL A 499 8.60 -4.62 -2.20
N ARG A 500 9.44 -5.48 -1.60
CA ARG A 500 9.00 -6.69 -0.90
C ARG A 500 9.94 -6.99 0.25
N PHE A 501 9.43 -6.80 1.47
CA PHE A 501 10.20 -7.10 2.66
C PHE A 501 10.15 -8.60 2.97
N SER A 502 11.21 -9.11 3.60
CA SER A 502 11.36 -10.52 3.93
C SER A 502 10.19 -11.03 4.76
N PHE A 503 9.75 -12.26 4.49
CA PHE A 503 8.65 -12.95 5.16
C PHE A 503 7.25 -12.38 4.93
N TRP A 504 7.12 -11.19 4.33
CA TRP A 504 5.81 -10.61 4.03
C TRP A 504 5.09 -11.35 2.91
N ASN A 505 5.82 -11.88 1.94
CA ASN A 505 5.23 -12.70 0.86
C ASN A 505 4.46 -13.89 1.43
N GLU A 506 5.04 -14.56 2.44
CA GLU A 506 4.42 -15.66 3.17
C GLU A 506 3.11 -15.22 3.83
N ILE A 507 3.05 -14.01 4.41
CA ILE A 507 1.82 -13.48 5.03
C ILE A 507 0.73 -13.27 3.97
N PHE A 508 1.04 -12.58 2.87
CA PHE A 508 0.09 -12.37 1.77
C PHE A 508 -0.44 -13.70 1.23
N GLU A 509 0.44 -14.69 1.09
CA GLU A 509 0.07 -16.00 0.56
C GLU A 509 -0.72 -16.85 1.58
N PHE A 510 -0.33 -16.89 2.86
CA PHE A 510 -1.05 -17.66 3.90
C PHE A 510 -2.49 -17.18 4.09
N VAL A 511 -2.69 -15.86 4.11
CA VAL A 511 -4.02 -15.23 4.23
C VAL A 511 -4.98 -15.73 3.16
N MET A 512 -4.46 -15.99 1.96
CA MET A 512 -5.23 -16.39 0.78
C MET A 512 -5.11 -17.88 0.45
N ALA A 513 -4.32 -18.65 1.20
CA ALA A 513 -3.87 -19.97 0.76
C ALA A 513 -5.03 -20.95 0.54
N PHE A 514 -6.01 -20.96 1.44
CA PHE A 514 -7.18 -21.82 1.34
C PHE A 514 -8.10 -21.41 0.18
N GLN A 515 -8.45 -20.13 0.09
CA GLN A 515 -9.38 -19.59 -0.89
C GLN A 515 -8.79 -19.68 -2.30
N SER A 516 -7.53 -19.26 -2.48
CA SER A 516 -6.83 -19.35 -3.77
C SER A 516 -6.60 -20.80 -4.18
N GLY A 517 -6.14 -21.65 -3.26
CA GLY A 517 -5.90 -23.07 -3.53
C GLY A 517 -7.16 -23.80 -4.00
N TRP A 518 -8.29 -23.58 -3.34
CA TRP A 518 -9.57 -24.19 -3.72
C TRP A 518 -10.08 -23.69 -5.07
N VAL A 519 -10.07 -22.38 -5.30
CA VAL A 519 -10.65 -21.78 -6.51
C VAL A 519 -9.81 -22.08 -7.74
N THR A 520 -8.48 -22.04 -7.63
CA THR A 520 -7.58 -22.40 -8.73
C THR A 520 -7.69 -23.88 -9.08
N LEU A 521 -7.78 -24.78 -8.10
CA LEU A 521 -8.02 -26.20 -8.32
C LEU A 521 -9.32 -26.44 -9.11
N LEU A 522 -10.43 -25.82 -8.68
CA LEU A 522 -11.71 -25.94 -9.38
C LEU A 522 -11.64 -25.42 -10.81
N ALA A 523 -10.98 -24.27 -11.04
CA ALA A 523 -10.83 -23.68 -12.36
C ALA A 523 -9.99 -24.55 -13.32
N LEU A 524 -8.98 -25.25 -12.80
CA LEU A 524 -8.18 -26.21 -13.56
C LEU A 524 -8.98 -27.46 -13.95
N ILE A 525 -9.82 -27.97 -13.04
CA ILE A 525 -10.70 -29.12 -13.30
C ILE A 525 -11.78 -28.73 -14.32
N ASN A 526 -12.52 -27.66 -14.05
CA ASN A 526 -13.53 -27.12 -14.95
C ASN A 526 -13.61 -25.59 -14.81
N PRO A 527 -13.19 -24.83 -15.85
CA PRO A 527 -13.11 -23.37 -15.78
C PRO A 527 -14.48 -22.68 -15.62
N LYS A 528 -15.59 -23.40 -15.85
CA LYS A 528 -16.95 -22.88 -15.67
C LYS A 528 -17.48 -23.02 -14.24
N LEU A 529 -16.77 -23.73 -13.35
CA LEU A 529 -17.20 -23.92 -11.97
C LEU A 529 -16.92 -22.67 -11.11
N GLY A 530 -17.95 -22.23 -10.39
CA GLY A 530 -17.91 -21.10 -9.47
C GLY A 530 -18.57 -19.83 -10.04
N SER A 531 -19.39 -19.16 -9.24
CA SER A 531 -20.02 -17.89 -9.61
C SER A 531 -19.16 -16.69 -9.19
N PHE A 532 -19.45 -15.53 -9.77
CA PHE A 532 -18.93 -14.24 -9.31
C PHE A 532 -20.10 -13.37 -8.89
N ASN A 533 -19.92 -12.61 -7.81
CA ASN A 533 -20.83 -11.51 -7.47
C ASN A 533 -20.01 -10.24 -7.31
N VAL A 534 -20.54 -9.12 -7.82
CA VAL A 534 -19.88 -7.81 -7.72
C VAL A 534 -19.68 -7.47 -6.24
N THR A 535 -18.47 -7.06 -5.91
CA THR A 535 -18.07 -6.71 -4.54
C THR A 535 -18.61 -5.32 -4.22
N ASP A 536 -19.35 -5.16 -3.13
CA ASP A 536 -19.80 -3.84 -2.70
C ASP A 536 -18.60 -3.01 -2.21
N LYS A 537 -18.43 -1.80 -2.77
CA LYS A 537 -17.42 -0.82 -2.33
C LYS A 537 -18.05 0.13 -1.28
N GLY A 538 -17.28 0.58 -0.30
CA GLY A 538 -17.71 1.59 0.68
C GLY A 538 -18.32 1.08 2.00
N VAL A 539 -17.86 -0.06 2.53
CA VAL A 539 -18.32 -0.55 3.84
C VAL A 539 -17.51 0.11 4.96
N ASN A 540 -18.20 0.85 5.83
CA ASN A 540 -17.55 1.53 6.95
C ASN A 540 -17.45 0.61 8.18
N ILE A 541 -16.24 0.41 8.72
CA ILE A 541 -15.98 -0.44 9.89
C ILE A 541 -15.91 0.45 11.13
N SER A 542 -17.00 0.50 11.89
CA SER A 542 -17.08 1.31 13.12
C SER A 542 -16.48 0.64 14.36
N LYS A 543 -16.35 -0.69 14.36
CA LYS A 543 -15.84 -1.49 15.49
C LYS A 543 -14.94 -2.61 15.00
N ARG A 544 -14.02 -3.05 15.87
CA ARG A 544 -13.16 -4.20 15.60
C ARG A 544 -14.00 -5.46 15.41
N THR A 545 -13.79 -6.16 14.31
CA THR A 545 -14.47 -7.42 13.99
C THR A 545 -13.47 -8.39 13.36
N PHE A 546 -13.69 -9.69 13.56
CA PHE A 546 -12.88 -10.72 12.93
C PHE A 546 -13.69 -11.38 11.81
N ASP A 547 -13.12 -11.46 10.61
CA ASP A 547 -13.76 -12.14 9.46
C ASP A 547 -13.62 -13.67 9.58
N TRP A 548 -14.49 -14.25 10.39
CA TRP A 548 -14.57 -15.70 10.60
C TRP A 548 -14.82 -16.49 9.31
N LYS A 549 -15.59 -15.93 8.38
CA LYS A 549 -15.98 -16.63 7.15
C LYS A 549 -14.77 -16.85 6.26
N SER A 550 -13.99 -15.80 6.05
CA SER A 550 -12.79 -15.85 5.22
C SER A 550 -11.65 -16.60 5.91
N MET A 551 -11.49 -16.48 7.23
CA MET A 551 -10.33 -17.04 7.95
C MET A 551 -10.49 -18.47 8.47
N ARG A 552 -11.67 -19.10 8.35
CA ARG A 552 -11.95 -20.44 8.91
C ARG A 552 -10.90 -21.50 8.56
N GLY A 553 -10.49 -21.58 7.30
CA GLY A 553 -9.49 -22.56 6.85
C GLY A 553 -8.14 -22.35 7.52
N LEU A 554 -7.70 -21.09 7.61
CA LEU A 554 -6.44 -20.72 8.23
C LEU A 554 -6.46 -20.97 9.75
N VAL A 555 -7.58 -20.69 10.43
CA VAL A 555 -7.76 -20.99 11.86
C VAL A 555 -7.57 -22.48 12.15
N ILE A 556 -8.15 -23.37 11.32
CA ILE A 556 -7.99 -24.82 11.49
C ILE A 556 -6.52 -25.22 11.36
N VAL A 557 -5.82 -24.71 10.34
CA VAL A 557 -4.37 -24.99 10.15
C VAL A 557 -3.56 -24.50 11.35
N THR A 558 -3.82 -23.29 11.84
CA THR A 558 -3.13 -22.74 13.02
C THR A 558 -3.36 -23.60 14.26
N LEU A 559 -4.60 -24.06 14.50
CA LEU A 559 -4.90 -24.94 15.64
C LEU A 559 -4.16 -26.28 15.54
N LEU A 560 -4.05 -26.86 14.34
CA LEU A 560 -3.28 -28.07 14.11
C LEU A 560 -1.78 -27.85 14.39
N VAL A 561 -1.21 -26.73 13.93
CA VAL A 561 0.19 -26.37 14.21
C VAL A 561 0.42 -26.20 15.72
N VAL A 562 -0.49 -25.52 16.42
CA VAL A 562 -0.42 -25.38 17.89
C VAL A 562 -0.47 -26.75 18.58
N ALA A 563 -1.42 -27.61 18.20
CA ALA A 563 -1.52 -28.96 18.75
C ALA A 563 -0.23 -29.77 18.50
N SER A 564 0.39 -29.60 17.33
CA SER A 564 1.65 -30.26 16.97
C SER A 564 2.81 -29.85 17.88
N LEU A 565 2.91 -28.57 18.22
CA LEU A 565 3.95 -28.06 19.12
C LEU A 565 3.73 -28.52 20.56
N LEU A 566 2.48 -28.66 20.99
CA LEU A 566 2.14 -29.23 22.31
C LEU A 566 2.49 -30.73 22.41
N ALA A 567 2.63 -31.43 21.28
CA ALA A 567 3.04 -32.83 21.26
C ALA A 567 4.57 -33.03 21.39
N VAL A 568 5.39 -31.97 21.27
CA VAL A 568 6.87 -32.08 21.32
C VAL A 568 7.40 -32.72 22.62
N PRO A 569 6.89 -32.40 23.83
CA PRO A 569 7.35 -33.06 25.05
C PRO A 569 7.13 -34.58 25.04
N TYR A 570 6.05 -35.06 24.42
CA TYR A 570 5.77 -36.50 24.28
C TYR A 570 6.89 -37.20 23.49
N TRP A 571 7.34 -36.60 22.39
CA TRP A 571 8.43 -37.15 21.57
C TRP A 571 9.76 -37.17 22.32
N ILE A 572 10.11 -36.09 23.01
CA ILE A 572 11.38 -36.01 23.76
C ILE A 572 11.43 -37.04 24.90
N LEU A 573 10.29 -37.30 25.56
CA LEU A 573 10.22 -38.22 26.69
C LEU A 573 10.13 -39.70 26.28
N LEU A 574 9.39 -40.01 25.22
CA LEU A 574 9.08 -41.41 24.85
C LEU A 574 9.81 -41.92 23.60
N ARG A 575 10.35 -41.02 22.77
CA ARG A 575 11.07 -41.31 21.52
C ARG A 575 12.33 -40.44 21.37
N PRO A 576 13.26 -40.45 22.35
CA PRO A 576 14.48 -39.63 22.29
C PRO A 576 15.37 -39.94 21.08
N GLU A 577 15.23 -41.12 20.47
CA GLU A 577 15.92 -41.53 19.25
C GLU A 577 15.58 -40.63 18.04
N ASP A 578 14.38 -40.06 17.99
CA ASP A 578 13.88 -39.26 16.86
C ASP A 578 14.18 -37.75 17.00
N TRP A 579 15.02 -37.36 17.97
CA TRP A 579 15.22 -35.97 18.37
C TRP A 579 15.58 -35.02 17.21
N GLN A 580 16.31 -35.50 16.20
CA GLN A 580 16.68 -34.67 15.04
C GLN A 580 15.46 -34.31 14.19
N ALA A 581 14.60 -35.28 13.91
CA ALA A 581 13.38 -35.05 13.15
C ALA A 581 12.40 -34.18 13.95
N VAL A 582 12.27 -34.44 15.26
CA VAL A 582 11.46 -33.63 16.18
C VAL A 582 11.95 -32.19 16.20
N LEU A 583 13.25 -31.95 16.31
CA LEU A 583 13.85 -30.62 16.33
C LEU A 583 13.54 -29.84 15.04
N VAL A 584 13.78 -30.45 13.89
CA VAL A 584 13.57 -29.80 12.58
C VAL A 584 12.10 -29.47 12.36
N ASN A 585 11.20 -30.41 12.62
CA ASN A 585 9.76 -30.17 12.47
C ASN A 585 9.24 -29.16 13.50
N THR A 586 9.78 -29.14 14.73
CA THR A 586 9.45 -28.13 15.74
C THR A 586 9.89 -26.73 15.28
N MET A 587 11.08 -26.61 14.70
CA MET A 587 11.58 -25.34 14.16
C MET A 587 10.66 -24.83 13.04
N TRP A 588 10.28 -25.69 12.08
CA TRP A 588 9.35 -25.32 11.01
C TRP A 588 7.95 -24.98 11.52
N SER A 589 7.38 -25.78 12.42
CA SER A 589 6.07 -25.50 13.03
C SER A 589 6.08 -24.20 13.85
N GLY A 590 7.16 -23.91 14.58
CA GLY A 590 7.32 -22.65 15.32
C GLY A 590 7.41 -21.44 14.39
N PHE A 591 8.20 -21.55 13.32
CA PHE A 591 8.28 -20.51 12.29
C PHE A 591 6.94 -20.28 11.59
N ASN A 592 6.27 -21.36 11.18
CA ASN A 592 4.93 -21.31 10.59
C ASN A 592 3.91 -20.68 11.55
N LEU A 593 3.99 -20.96 12.85
CA LEU A 593 3.07 -20.38 13.84
C LEU A 593 3.17 -18.84 13.88
N ILE A 594 4.39 -18.27 13.82
CA ILE A 594 4.58 -16.81 13.78
C ILE A 594 3.88 -16.22 12.55
N LEU A 595 4.09 -16.83 11.38
CA LEU A 595 3.52 -16.35 10.13
C LEU A 595 2.00 -16.52 10.09
N LEU A 596 1.48 -17.65 10.58
CA LEU A 596 0.05 -17.94 10.65
C LEU A 596 -0.67 -16.99 11.61
N ILE A 597 -0.07 -16.66 12.76
CA ILE A 597 -0.63 -15.66 13.68
C ILE A 597 -0.69 -14.29 13.02
N ALA A 598 0.39 -13.84 12.37
CA ALA A 598 0.41 -12.57 11.65
C ALA A 598 -0.63 -12.56 10.51
N ALA A 599 -0.77 -13.65 9.75
CA ALA A 599 -1.77 -13.79 8.71
C ALA A 599 -3.21 -13.74 9.28
N LEU A 600 -3.49 -14.42 10.40
CA LEU A 600 -4.80 -14.35 11.04
C LEU A 600 -5.15 -12.93 11.50
N LEU A 601 -4.18 -12.16 11.99
CA LEU A 601 -4.39 -10.77 12.42
C LEU A 601 -4.78 -9.85 11.27
N VAL A 602 -4.47 -10.17 10.01
CA VAL A 602 -5.00 -9.44 8.85
C VAL A 602 -6.52 -9.55 8.77
N GLY A 603 -7.11 -10.66 9.24
CA GLY A 603 -8.56 -10.84 9.33
C GLY A 603 -9.21 -10.11 10.51
N PHE A 604 -8.43 -9.45 11.36
CA PHE A 604 -8.89 -8.69 12.51
C PHE A 604 -8.98 -7.20 12.13
N GLU A 605 -10.15 -6.79 11.70
CA GLU A 605 -10.40 -5.46 11.14
C GLU A 605 -10.25 -4.37 12.18
N GLN A 606 -9.45 -3.34 11.86
CA GLN A 606 -9.31 -2.16 12.70
C GLN A 606 -10.41 -1.14 12.37
N PRO A 607 -10.92 -0.38 13.37
CA PRO A 607 -11.94 0.62 13.13
C PRO A 607 -11.39 1.74 12.26
N GLN A 608 -12.13 2.13 11.23
CA GLN A 608 -11.80 3.27 10.39
C GLN A 608 -12.61 4.48 10.87
N VAL A 609 -11.96 5.37 11.61
CA VAL A 609 -12.62 6.54 12.22
C VAL A 609 -12.80 7.68 11.22
N ARG A 610 -11.94 7.75 10.19
CA ARG A 610 -11.94 8.84 9.20
C ARG A 610 -12.71 8.45 7.95
N THR A 611 -13.58 9.34 7.50
CA THR A 611 -14.37 9.21 6.26
C THR A 611 -13.54 9.43 5.00
N ALA A 612 -12.58 10.37 5.04
CA ALA A 612 -11.64 10.63 3.94
C ALA A 612 -10.21 10.22 4.31
N HIS A 613 -9.51 9.61 3.36
CA HIS A 613 -8.11 9.21 3.54
C HIS A 613 -7.19 10.43 3.46
N ARG A 614 -6.26 10.52 4.42
CA ARG A 614 -5.23 11.57 4.43
C ARG A 614 -4.00 11.09 3.70
N LEU A 615 -3.59 11.85 2.69
CA LEU A 615 -2.40 11.67 1.90
C LEU A 615 -1.23 12.43 2.52
N GLN A 616 -0.03 11.85 2.52
CA GLN A 616 1.21 12.52 2.92
C GLN A 616 1.72 13.42 1.79
N ARG A 617 0.94 14.46 1.43
CA ARG A 617 1.34 15.45 0.43
C ARG A 617 1.84 16.72 1.09
N GLN A 618 2.97 17.19 0.58
CA GLN A 618 3.59 18.47 0.89
C GLN A 618 3.20 19.48 -0.17
N LEU A 619 2.17 20.28 0.14
CA LEU A 619 1.62 21.29 -0.75
C LEU A 619 1.74 22.66 -0.08
N PRO A 620 2.18 23.70 -0.83
CA PRO A 620 2.11 25.06 -0.35
C PRO A 620 0.66 25.43 0.01
N ILE A 621 0.49 25.99 1.20
CA ILE A 621 -0.79 26.52 1.67
C ILE A 621 -0.60 27.97 2.10
N ILE A 622 -1.53 28.80 1.66
CA ILE A 622 -1.60 30.23 1.97
C ILE A 622 -2.79 30.43 2.89
N ILE A 623 -2.53 30.88 4.10
CA ILE A 623 -3.56 31.17 5.11
C ILE A 623 -3.76 32.68 5.15
N SER A 624 -4.97 33.12 4.87
CA SER A 624 -5.35 34.53 4.86
C SER A 624 -6.30 34.82 6.02
N SER A 625 -5.87 35.69 6.93
CA SER A 625 -6.64 36.09 8.11
C SER A 625 -6.35 37.55 8.49
N ASN A 626 -7.40 38.36 8.71
CA ASN A 626 -7.30 39.74 9.22
C ASN A 626 -6.25 40.62 8.49
N GLY A 627 -6.15 40.48 7.17
CA GLY A 627 -5.19 41.23 6.34
C GLY A 627 -3.74 40.69 6.38
N GLN A 628 -3.46 39.67 7.18
CA GLN A 628 -2.19 38.96 7.19
C GLN A 628 -2.25 37.70 6.31
N THR A 629 -1.14 37.42 5.64
CA THR A 629 -0.95 36.21 4.85
C THR A 629 0.19 35.40 5.45
N ILE A 630 -0.12 34.17 5.85
CA ILE A 630 0.84 33.23 6.43
C ILE A 630 1.04 32.09 5.44
N MET A 631 2.29 31.83 5.11
CA MET A 631 2.67 30.71 4.25
C MET A 631 2.96 29.49 5.12
N GLY A 632 2.55 28.33 4.63
CA GLY A 632 2.79 27.05 5.25
C GLY A 632 2.91 25.95 4.21
N GLU A 633 3.10 24.74 4.71
CA GLU A 633 3.14 23.54 3.89
C GLU A 633 2.30 22.44 4.54
N THR A 634 1.49 21.73 3.77
CA THR A 634 0.76 20.59 4.31
C THR A 634 1.72 19.47 4.68
N VAL A 635 1.53 18.85 5.84
CA VAL A 635 2.17 17.56 6.18
C VAL A 635 1.34 16.41 5.61
N ASN A 636 0.03 16.52 5.78
CA ASN A 636 -0.94 15.64 5.14
C ASN A 636 -2.25 16.38 4.84
N ILE A 637 -2.99 15.88 3.87
CA ILE A 637 -4.24 16.47 3.38
C ILE A 637 -5.24 15.39 2.98
N SER A 638 -6.53 15.65 3.23
CA SER A 638 -7.67 14.90 2.69
C SER A 638 -8.69 15.87 2.11
N GLU A 639 -9.76 15.33 1.53
CA GLU A 639 -10.90 16.10 1.04
C GLU A 639 -11.63 16.90 2.14
N THR A 640 -11.45 16.52 3.40
CA THR A 640 -12.15 17.11 4.54
C THR A 640 -11.27 17.98 5.43
N GLY A 641 -9.94 17.93 5.29
CA GLY A 641 -9.06 18.68 6.20
C GLY A 641 -7.58 18.44 5.94
N ALA A 642 -6.73 19.17 6.66
CA ALA A 642 -5.28 19.09 6.52
C ALA A 642 -4.56 19.15 7.87
N LEU A 643 -3.33 18.65 7.90
CA LEU A 643 -2.34 19.02 8.90
C LEU A 643 -1.29 19.87 8.19
N VAL A 644 -1.02 21.06 8.72
CA VAL A 644 -0.14 22.07 8.12
C VAL A 644 1.03 22.32 9.05
N ARG A 645 2.22 22.44 8.49
CA ARG A 645 3.43 22.91 9.15
C ARG A 645 3.62 24.39 8.87
N LEU A 646 3.87 25.15 9.93
CA LEU A 646 4.14 26.58 9.89
C LEU A 646 5.48 26.86 10.58
N GLU A 647 6.25 27.80 10.02
CA GLU A 647 7.56 28.26 10.55
C GLU A 647 7.42 29.35 11.64
N SER A 648 6.20 29.62 12.07
CA SER A 648 5.91 30.56 13.14
C SER A 648 4.72 30.08 13.96
N TRP A 649 4.51 30.72 15.11
CA TRP A 649 3.31 30.54 15.91
C TRP A 649 2.33 31.67 15.58
N PRO A 650 1.45 31.52 14.58
CA PRO A 650 0.54 32.59 14.22
C PRO A 650 -0.62 32.69 15.21
N ASN A 651 -1.12 33.91 15.39
CA ASN A 651 -2.38 34.19 16.06
C ASN A 651 -3.51 34.09 15.02
N LEU A 652 -4.15 32.92 14.91
CA LEU A 652 -5.22 32.67 13.95
C LEU A 652 -6.59 32.63 14.64
N PRO A 653 -7.65 33.20 14.03
CA PRO A 653 -9.02 32.98 14.48
C PRO A 653 -9.48 31.54 14.19
N ASP A 654 -10.61 31.16 14.79
CA ASP A 654 -11.20 29.83 14.62
C ASP A 654 -11.51 29.47 13.16
N GLU A 655 -11.85 30.46 12.33
CA GLU A 655 -12.12 30.29 10.90
C GLU A 655 -11.19 31.17 10.07
N ILE A 656 -10.56 30.55 9.07
CA ILE A 656 -9.57 31.15 8.20
C ILE A 656 -9.90 30.86 6.73
N ASN A 657 -9.44 31.75 5.84
CA ASN A 657 -9.46 31.44 4.41
C ASN A 657 -8.14 30.75 4.06
N VAL A 658 -8.23 29.65 3.32
CA VAL A 658 -7.07 28.89 2.89
C VAL A 658 -7.05 28.80 1.37
N GLU A 659 -5.84 28.89 0.81
CA GLU A 659 -5.55 28.62 -0.58
C GLU A 659 -4.48 27.55 -0.66
N ILE A 660 -4.80 26.41 -1.27
CA ILE A 660 -3.87 25.30 -1.47
C ILE A 660 -3.42 25.30 -2.92
N VAL A 661 -2.11 25.17 -3.15
CA VAL A 661 -1.50 25.22 -4.47
C VAL A 661 -0.93 23.85 -4.82
N GLY A 662 -1.36 23.29 -5.95
CA GLY A 662 -0.86 22.03 -6.50
C GLY A 662 0.47 22.19 -7.26
N ASP A 663 1.07 21.06 -7.67
CA ASP A 663 2.44 21.00 -8.21
C ASP A 663 2.63 21.76 -9.54
N PHE A 664 1.54 22.01 -10.26
CA PHE A 664 1.51 22.81 -11.50
C PHE A 664 0.58 24.03 -11.36
N ASN A 665 0.52 24.60 -10.15
CA ASN A 665 -0.19 25.85 -9.82
C ASN A 665 -1.72 25.80 -9.93
N THR A 666 -2.34 24.63 -9.90
CA THR A 666 -3.80 24.55 -9.67
C THR A 666 -4.08 25.04 -8.26
N ARG A 667 -5.12 25.87 -8.09
CA ARG A 667 -5.43 26.51 -6.81
C ARG A 667 -6.82 26.13 -6.35
N ALA A 668 -6.95 25.78 -5.08
CA ALA A 668 -8.24 25.59 -4.42
C ALA A 668 -8.34 26.55 -3.24
N LYS A 669 -9.36 27.42 -3.26
CA LYS A 669 -9.61 28.45 -2.25
C LYS A 669 -10.92 28.16 -1.55
N PHE A 670 -10.93 28.12 -0.22
CA PHE A 670 -12.12 27.86 0.57
C PHE A 670 -11.89 28.23 2.05
N LYS A 671 -12.93 28.08 2.88
CA LYS A 671 -12.85 28.31 4.33
C LYS A 671 -12.45 27.04 5.07
N ALA A 672 -11.67 27.21 6.13
CA ALA A 672 -11.29 26.13 7.03
C ALA A 672 -11.39 26.59 8.49
N SER A 673 -11.70 25.65 9.38
CA SER A 673 -11.69 25.85 10.82
C SER A 673 -10.41 25.30 11.44
N VAL A 674 -9.89 26.02 12.43
CA VAL A 674 -8.70 25.64 13.21
C VAL A 674 -9.11 24.66 14.30
N VAL A 675 -8.70 23.40 14.16
CA VAL A 675 -9.04 22.33 15.12
C VAL A 675 -8.03 22.26 16.26
N ARG A 676 -6.73 22.37 15.93
CA ARG A 676 -5.64 22.21 16.90
C ARG A 676 -4.37 22.88 16.40
N LEU A 677 -3.67 23.59 17.28
CA LEU A 677 -2.27 23.99 17.10
C LEU A 677 -1.41 23.20 18.09
N SER A 678 -0.24 22.75 17.65
CA SER A 678 0.67 21.96 18.46
C SER A 678 2.11 22.35 18.12
N PRO A 679 2.84 23.02 19.02
CA PRO A 679 4.23 23.35 18.79
C PRO A 679 5.06 22.06 18.73
N ILE A 680 5.95 21.97 17.75
CA ILE A 680 6.94 20.89 17.61
C ILE A 680 8.28 21.36 18.16
N SER A 681 8.64 22.60 17.84
CA SER A 681 9.85 23.28 18.29
C SER A 681 9.55 24.75 18.57
N GLU A 682 10.54 25.53 19.00
CA GLU A 682 10.40 26.98 19.19
C GLU A 682 10.11 27.75 17.89
N SER A 683 10.38 27.15 16.73
CA SER A 683 10.21 27.76 15.40
C SER A 683 9.22 27.01 14.51
N GLU A 684 8.63 25.91 14.96
CA GLU A 684 7.78 25.06 14.12
C GLU A 684 6.50 24.68 14.85
N THR A 685 5.35 24.93 14.20
CA THR A 685 4.03 24.61 14.73
C THR A 685 3.22 23.80 13.73
N HIS A 686 2.56 22.74 14.23
CA HIS A 686 1.55 22.00 13.49
C HIS A 686 0.16 22.57 13.71
N LEU A 687 -0.52 22.92 12.62
CA LEU A 687 -1.90 23.41 12.56
C LEU A 687 -2.79 22.36 11.90
N ALA A 688 -3.74 21.81 12.65
CA ALA A 688 -4.78 20.92 12.13
C ALA A 688 -6.00 21.73 11.71
N LEU A 689 -6.44 21.51 10.47
CA LEU A 689 -7.55 22.20 9.83
C LEU A 689 -8.66 21.20 9.45
N ASP A 690 -9.90 21.67 9.55
CA ASP A 690 -11.10 21.01 9.05
C ASP A 690 -11.78 21.93 8.04
N PHE A 691 -12.14 21.42 6.86
CA PHE A 691 -12.68 22.23 5.77
C PHE A 691 -14.17 22.43 5.95
N VAL A 692 -14.64 23.67 5.85
CA VAL A 692 -16.01 24.05 6.24
C VAL A 692 -16.80 24.49 5.01
N ASP A 693 -18.00 23.91 4.84
CA ASP A 693 -19.00 24.31 3.83
C ASP A 693 -18.45 24.47 2.40
N LEU A 694 -17.60 23.52 1.96
CA LEU A 694 -17.08 23.47 0.60
C LEU A 694 -18.23 23.45 -0.41
N SER A 695 -18.29 24.45 -1.28
CA SER A 695 -19.13 24.41 -2.47
C SER A 695 -18.66 23.33 -3.45
N ARG A 696 -19.54 22.93 -4.37
CA ARG A 696 -19.22 21.92 -5.39
C ARG A 696 -17.96 22.27 -6.20
N GLN A 697 -17.84 23.53 -6.60
CA GLN A 697 -16.69 24.02 -7.37
C GLN A 697 -15.39 24.01 -6.56
N GLU A 698 -15.44 24.39 -5.28
CA GLU A 698 -14.28 24.36 -4.39
C GLU A 698 -13.83 22.92 -4.12
N MET A 699 -14.77 21.98 -3.97
CA MET A 699 -14.46 20.56 -3.81
C MET A 699 -13.83 19.97 -5.07
N ASP A 700 -14.37 20.28 -6.25
CA ASP A 700 -13.79 19.85 -7.53
C ASP A 700 -12.36 20.40 -7.71
N ALA A 701 -12.12 21.67 -7.40
CA ALA A 701 -10.79 22.27 -7.43
C ALA A 701 -9.83 21.58 -6.44
N LEU A 702 -10.30 21.29 -5.23
CA LEU A 702 -9.53 20.57 -4.21
C LEU A 702 -9.17 19.14 -4.67
N ILE A 703 -10.11 18.42 -5.29
CA ILE A 703 -9.87 17.09 -5.87
C ILE A 703 -8.77 17.16 -6.93
N LEU A 704 -8.83 18.13 -7.84
CA LEU A 704 -7.79 18.31 -8.85
C LEU A 704 -6.43 18.60 -8.22
N VAL A 705 -6.36 19.51 -7.24
CA VAL A 705 -5.13 19.82 -6.51
C VAL A 705 -4.55 18.59 -5.82
N ILE A 706 -5.37 17.80 -5.12
CA ILE A 706 -4.93 16.64 -4.32
C ILE A 706 -4.52 15.45 -5.19
N TYR A 707 -5.27 15.14 -6.25
CA TYR A 707 -5.14 13.87 -6.96
C TYR A 707 -4.60 13.99 -8.40
N SER A 708 -4.90 15.08 -9.10
CA SER A 708 -4.54 15.22 -10.51
C SER A 708 -3.32 16.10 -10.73
N ASP A 709 -3.18 17.18 -9.97
CA ASP A 709 -2.08 18.15 -10.02
C ASP A 709 -0.86 17.64 -9.25
N VAL A 710 -0.36 16.50 -9.72
CA VAL A 710 0.72 15.73 -9.10
C VAL A 710 1.83 15.53 -10.13
N ARG A 711 3.02 16.04 -9.81
CA ARG A 711 4.25 15.83 -10.59
C ARG A 711 4.77 14.43 -10.40
N GLU A 712 4.85 14.01 -9.15
CA GLU A 712 5.31 12.70 -8.71
C GLU A 712 4.70 12.35 -7.35
N TRP A 713 4.27 11.11 -7.18
CA TRP A 713 3.75 10.63 -5.90
C TRP A 713 4.89 10.33 -4.94
N TYR A 714 4.71 10.60 -3.64
CA TYR A 714 5.72 10.31 -2.61
C TYR A 714 6.09 8.82 -2.54
N SER A 715 5.23 7.93 -3.00
CA SER A 715 5.43 6.48 -3.09
C SER A 715 6.09 6.02 -4.39
N GLN A 716 6.40 6.94 -5.32
CA GLN A 716 7.08 6.62 -6.57
C GLN A 716 8.44 5.98 -6.32
N SER A 717 9.14 6.46 -5.28
CA SER A 717 10.38 5.90 -4.74
C SER A 717 10.21 5.62 -3.24
N ARG A 718 10.63 4.44 -2.78
CA ARG A 718 10.68 4.08 -1.36
C ARG A 718 12.10 4.29 -0.84
N SER A 719 12.22 4.97 0.30
CA SER A 719 13.50 5.10 1.03
C SER A 719 13.78 3.88 1.91
N ASP A 720 12.72 3.26 2.45
CA ASP A 720 12.85 2.14 3.36
C ASP A 720 13.41 0.91 2.62
N THR A 721 14.32 0.20 3.29
CA THR A 721 14.97 -1.00 2.79
C THR A 721 14.67 -2.18 3.69
N ASP A 722 14.45 -3.34 3.09
CA ASP A 722 14.25 -4.58 3.84
C ASP A 722 15.49 -4.94 4.64
N HIS A 723 15.26 -5.37 5.89
CA HIS A 723 16.27 -6.02 6.70
C HIS A 723 15.65 -7.30 7.27
N PRO A 724 16.06 -8.50 6.83
CA PRO A 724 15.34 -9.73 7.10
C PRO A 724 15.03 -9.99 8.58
N MET A 725 16.01 -9.78 9.47
CA MET A 725 15.83 -9.99 10.91
C MET A 725 14.92 -8.93 11.54
N SER A 726 14.97 -7.69 11.06
CA SER A 726 14.06 -6.62 11.49
C SER A 726 12.64 -6.88 11.03
N SER A 727 12.45 -7.38 9.80
CA SER A 727 11.15 -7.76 9.24
C SER A 727 10.53 -8.92 10.02
N LEU A 728 11.31 -9.95 10.36
CA LEU A 728 10.85 -11.05 11.22
C LEU A 728 10.50 -10.57 12.64
N GLY A 729 11.35 -9.73 13.24
CA GLY A 729 11.09 -9.14 14.56
C GLY A 729 9.83 -8.29 14.56
N PHE A 730 9.60 -7.52 13.50
CA PHE A 730 8.38 -6.73 13.33
C PHE A 730 7.13 -7.60 13.25
N LEU A 731 7.16 -8.70 12.48
CA LEU A 731 6.06 -9.67 12.41
C LEU A 731 5.80 -10.38 13.74
N ALA A 732 6.85 -10.73 14.49
CA ALA A 732 6.71 -11.32 15.81
C ALA A 732 6.00 -10.38 16.82
N THR A 733 6.08 -9.07 16.62
CA THR A 733 5.36 -8.07 17.43
C THR A 733 3.94 -7.78 16.97
N SER A 734 3.48 -8.36 15.84
CA SER A 734 2.16 -8.07 15.25
C SER A 734 1.01 -8.27 16.22
N LEU A 735 1.06 -9.29 17.08
CA LEU A 735 0.01 -9.54 18.08
C LEU A 735 -0.12 -8.38 19.07
N LYS A 736 1.00 -7.93 19.64
CA LYS A 736 1.02 -6.83 20.61
C LYS A 736 0.61 -5.50 19.97
N ARG A 737 0.98 -5.26 18.71
CA ARG A 737 0.64 -4.04 17.97
C ARG A 737 -0.82 -3.99 17.56
N SER A 738 -1.32 -5.05 16.93
CA SER A 738 -2.67 -5.08 16.34
C SER A 738 -3.77 -5.11 17.40
N LEU A 739 -3.49 -5.63 18.60
CA LEU A 739 -4.44 -5.67 19.72
C LEU A 739 -4.36 -4.44 20.64
N ARG A 740 -3.41 -3.52 20.45
CA ARG A 740 -3.33 -2.29 21.26
C ARG A 740 -4.48 -1.36 20.87
N ASP A 741 -5.22 -0.86 21.85
CA ASP A 741 -6.25 0.15 21.59
C ASP A 741 -5.60 1.43 21.06
N VAL A 742 -6.08 1.89 19.91
CA VAL A 742 -5.70 3.20 19.37
C VAL A 742 -6.52 4.23 20.12
N THR A 743 -5.92 4.84 21.14
CA THR A 743 -6.54 5.95 21.88
C THR A 743 -6.48 7.22 21.02
N TYR A 744 -7.60 7.56 20.38
CA TYR A 744 -7.76 8.82 19.63
C TYR A 744 -8.01 10.04 20.54
N ASN A 745 -8.20 9.80 21.83
CA ASN A 745 -8.53 10.84 22.82
C ASN A 745 -7.26 11.52 23.33
N THR A 746 -6.65 12.36 22.49
CA THR A 746 -6.00 13.55 23.05
C THR A 746 -7.09 14.63 23.00
N PRO A 747 -7.64 15.10 24.15
CA PRO A 747 -8.57 16.21 24.11
C PRO A 747 -7.90 17.36 23.33
N PRO A 748 -8.63 18.07 22.45
CA PRO A 748 -8.02 19.14 21.67
C PRO A 748 -7.37 20.10 22.66
N LYS A 749 -6.02 20.15 22.65
CA LYS A 749 -5.29 21.21 23.34
C LYS A 749 -5.81 22.51 22.73
N LYS A 750 -6.56 23.26 23.53
CA LYS A 750 -7.19 24.49 23.09
C LYS A 750 -6.10 25.44 22.65
N VAL A 751 -6.23 25.95 21.43
CA VAL A 751 -5.35 26.98 20.92
C VAL A 751 -5.69 28.26 21.67
N ARG A 752 -4.73 28.76 22.46
CA ARG A 752 -4.85 30.04 23.13
C ARG A 752 -3.61 30.86 22.85
N LYS A 753 -3.82 32.13 22.55
CA LYS A 753 -2.77 33.14 22.43
C LYS A 753 -2.19 33.40 23.82
N GLN A 754 -0.87 33.45 23.95
CA GLN A 754 -0.25 34.00 25.16
C GLN A 754 -0.53 35.49 25.20
N VAL A 755 -1.25 35.94 26.23
CA VAL A 755 -1.64 37.34 26.41
C VAL A 755 -1.18 37.81 27.78
N HIS A 756 -1.14 39.12 27.97
CA HIS A 756 -0.92 39.71 29.29
C HIS A 756 -1.99 40.78 29.51
N SER A 757 -3.22 40.32 29.79
CA SER A 757 -4.38 41.20 29.96
C SER A 757 -4.84 41.17 31.41
N GLN A 758 -4.95 42.36 32.01
CA GLN A 758 -5.50 42.51 33.35
C GLN A 758 -7.00 42.21 33.34
N GLY A 759 -7.43 41.41 34.30
CA GLY A 759 -8.80 40.90 34.38
C GLY A 759 -9.30 40.70 35.79
N GLN A 760 -10.62 40.54 35.92
CA GLN A 760 -11.26 40.20 37.18
C GLN A 760 -12.26 39.07 36.98
N VAL A 761 -12.18 38.06 37.83
CA VAL A 761 -13.20 37.00 37.91
C VAL A 761 -14.21 37.35 39.00
N TYR A 762 -15.49 37.24 38.68
CA TYR A 762 -16.60 37.44 39.60
C TYR A 762 -17.04 36.09 40.17
N TRP A 763 -16.81 35.91 41.47
CA TRP A 763 -17.13 34.70 42.22
C TRP A 763 -17.82 35.06 43.53
N ASP A 764 -18.95 34.40 43.82
CA ASP A 764 -19.67 34.49 45.09
C ASP A 764 -19.90 35.94 45.58
N GLY A 765 -20.34 36.84 44.68
CA GLY A 765 -20.60 38.23 45.01
C GLY A 765 -19.40 39.18 44.94
N HIS A 766 -18.19 38.68 44.69
CA HIS A 766 -16.94 39.43 44.81
C HIS A 766 -16.05 39.34 43.56
N PHE A 767 -15.22 40.36 43.32
CA PHE A 767 -14.27 40.39 42.21
C PHE A 767 -12.87 40.07 42.69
N PHE A 768 -12.17 39.19 41.98
CA PHE A 768 -10.79 38.81 42.26
C PHE A 768 -9.91 39.18 41.07
N ALA A 769 -8.84 39.94 41.32
CA ALA A 769 -7.91 40.40 40.28
C ALA A 769 -7.01 39.26 39.81
N GLY A 770 -6.76 39.22 38.51
CA GLY A 770 -5.87 38.27 37.89
C GLY A 770 -5.38 38.74 36.53
N VAL A 771 -4.32 38.12 36.06
CA VAL A 771 -3.77 38.34 34.71
C VAL A 771 -4.17 37.17 33.84
N ALA A 772 -4.85 37.45 32.73
CA ALA A 772 -5.06 36.45 31.69
C ALA A 772 -3.71 36.21 31.02
N THR A 773 -3.20 34.98 31.16
CA THR A 773 -1.93 34.55 30.54
C THR A 773 -2.16 33.87 29.21
N GLU A 774 -3.33 33.26 29.02
CA GLU A 774 -3.72 32.64 27.76
C GLU A 774 -5.16 32.99 27.42
N LEU A 775 -5.45 33.38 26.18
CA LEU A 775 -6.80 33.69 25.71
C LEU A 775 -7.05 33.09 24.32
N GLY A 776 -8.20 32.46 24.14
CA GLY A 776 -8.70 32.00 22.84
C GLY A 776 -10.21 32.19 22.76
N VAL A 777 -10.81 31.90 21.60
CA VAL A 777 -12.26 32.09 21.38
C VAL A 777 -13.11 31.12 22.22
N SER A 778 -12.54 29.97 22.60
CA SER A 778 -13.23 28.90 23.33
C SER A 778 -12.84 28.79 24.82
N GLY A 779 -11.93 29.63 25.32
CA GLY A 779 -11.54 29.65 26.73
C GLY A 779 -10.30 30.48 27.02
N LEU A 780 -9.95 30.62 28.30
CA LEU A 780 -8.79 31.37 28.77
C LEU A 780 -8.13 30.71 29.99
N ARG A 781 -6.91 31.14 30.31
CA ARG A 781 -6.21 30.89 31.57
C ARG A 781 -6.00 32.21 32.29
N LEU A 782 -6.52 32.31 33.52
CA LEU A 782 -6.39 33.49 34.38
C LEU A 782 -5.56 33.13 35.61
N GLU A 783 -4.48 33.87 35.86
CA GLU A 783 -3.67 33.72 37.07
C GLU A 783 -4.04 34.82 38.06
N LEU A 784 -4.59 34.44 39.21
CA LEU A 784 -4.97 35.39 40.25
C LEU A 784 -3.74 36.03 40.87
N GLU A 785 -3.75 37.36 40.98
CA GLU A 785 -2.70 38.13 41.64
C GLU A 785 -2.74 37.92 43.17
N SER A 786 -3.94 37.70 43.72
CA SER A 786 -4.16 37.49 45.14
C SER A 786 -5.42 36.65 45.38
N ARG A 787 -5.44 35.91 46.51
CA ARG A 787 -6.65 35.24 47.01
C ARG A 787 -7.68 36.22 47.57
N ARG A 788 -7.31 37.50 47.74
CA ARG A 788 -8.16 38.53 48.33
C ARG A 788 -8.98 39.25 47.26
N SER A 789 -10.25 39.48 47.58
CA SER A 789 -11.16 40.27 46.76
C SER A 789 -10.67 41.71 46.59
N VAL A 790 -10.95 42.30 45.42
CA VAL A 790 -10.70 43.71 45.10
C VAL A 790 -11.71 44.63 45.79
N SER A 791 -12.93 44.16 46.03
CA SER A 791 -14.04 44.97 46.55
C SER A 791 -14.36 44.75 48.02
N SER A 792 -13.74 43.75 48.67
CA SER A 792 -14.04 43.38 50.07
C SER A 792 -12.84 42.72 50.76
N GLN A 793 -12.97 42.41 52.06
CA GLN A 793 -11.96 41.62 52.79
C GLN A 793 -12.11 40.10 52.58
N ARG A 794 -12.99 39.64 51.67
CA ARG A 794 -13.20 38.20 51.40
C ARG A 794 -11.95 37.57 50.79
N LEU A 795 -11.62 36.37 51.26
CA LEU A 795 -10.53 35.52 50.75
C LEU A 795 -11.11 34.25 50.13
N ILE A 796 -10.54 33.79 49.01
CA ILE A 796 -10.81 32.46 48.44
C ILE A 796 -10.17 31.42 49.37
N GLY A 797 -11.00 30.64 50.06
CA GLY A 797 -10.58 29.56 50.95
C GLY A 797 -10.54 28.19 50.26
N GLU A 798 -10.08 27.17 51.00
CA GLU A 798 -10.01 25.78 50.49
C GLU A 798 -11.39 25.22 50.10
N GLN A 799 -12.46 25.61 50.80
CA GLN A 799 -13.82 25.22 50.44
C GLN A 799 -14.25 25.82 49.10
N ASP A 800 -13.91 27.07 48.83
CA ASP A 800 -14.22 27.74 47.56
C ASP A 800 -13.47 27.05 46.40
N LEU A 801 -12.19 26.71 46.60
CA LEU A 801 -11.39 25.96 45.62
C LEU A 801 -11.94 24.56 45.36
N HIS A 802 -12.41 23.89 46.41
CA HIS A 802 -13.05 22.58 46.27
C HIS A 802 -14.33 22.68 45.42
N VAL A 803 -15.17 23.69 45.65
CA VAL A 803 -16.37 23.95 44.84
C VAL A 803 -16.01 24.25 43.39
N MET A 804 -15.04 25.13 43.15
CA MET A 804 -14.60 25.45 41.78
C MET A 804 -14.08 24.22 41.02
N ARG A 805 -13.34 23.33 41.69
CA ARG A 805 -12.80 22.09 41.09
C ARG A 805 -13.87 21.05 40.80
N THR A 806 -14.90 20.95 41.64
CA THR A 806 -15.87 19.85 41.61
C THR A 806 -17.14 20.21 40.86
N VAL A 807 -17.67 21.42 41.08
CA VAL A 807 -18.95 21.88 40.53
C VAL A 807 -18.77 22.59 39.18
N LYS A 808 -17.56 23.09 38.87
CA LYS A 808 -17.24 23.78 37.61
C LYS A 808 -18.25 24.88 37.25
N PRO A 809 -18.42 25.87 38.14
CA PRO A 809 -19.50 26.84 38.04
C PRO A 809 -19.27 27.86 36.90
N LEU A 810 -20.38 28.47 36.45
CA LEU A 810 -20.34 29.66 35.60
C LEU A 810 -19.96 30.90 36.42
N VAL A 811 -18.98 31.64 35.94
CA VAL A 811 -18.46 32.86 36.56
C VAL A 811 -18.52 34.04 35.60
N GLY A 812 -18.68 35.24 36.16
CA GLY A 812 -18.53 36.47 35.39
C GLY A 812 -17.05 36.76 35.20
N LEU A 813 -16.65 37.25 34.03
CA LEU A 813 -15.27 37.62 33.73
C LEU A 813 -15.25 39.02 33.14
N VAL A 814 -14.30 39.83 33.58
CA VAL A 814 -14.06 41.18 33.07
C VAL A 814 -12.61 41.22 32.59
N LEU A 815 -12.39 41.53 31.31
CA LEU A 815 -11.04 41.66 30.72
C LEU A 815 -10.82 43.09 30.18
N GLY A 816 -9.64 43.65 30.39
CA GLY A 816 -9.26 44.99 29.94
C GLY A 816 -8.02 45.02 29.03
N GLU A 817 -7.89 46.06 28.20
CA GLU A 817 -6.87 46.21 27.13
C GLU A 817 -5.64 47.04 27.56
N ASN A 818 -5.14 46.90 28.80
CA ASN A 818 -4.20 47.79 29.52
C ASN A 818 -4.88 48.90 30.34
N HIS A 819 -4.13 49.41 31.33
CA HIS A 819 -4.55 50.31 32.42
C HIS A 819 -5.27 51.62 32.02
N GLN A 820 -5.48 51.93 30.74
CA GLN A 820 -5.90 53.27 30.28
C GLN A 820 -7.11 53.33 29.32
N THR A 821 -7.80 52.23 29.00
CA THR A 821 -9.04 52.28 28.18
C THR A 821 -10.33 52.09 28.99
N LEU A 822 -11.38 52.83 28.62
CA LEU A 822 -12.55 53.18 29.44
C LEU A 822 -13.73 52.18 29.43
N GLN A 823 -13.68 51.04 28.72
CA GLN A 823 -14.76 50.04 28.77
C GLN A 823 -14.25 48.59 28.75
N PRO A 824 -14.22 47.88 29.90
CA PRO A 824 -13.79 46.50 29.95
C PRO A 824 -14.84 45.54 29.40
N SER A 825 -14.40 44.48 28.73
CA SER A 825 -15.25 43.47 28.13
C SER A 825 -15.80 42.52 29.19
N LYS A 826 -17.13 42.51 29.34
CA LYS A 826 -17.84 41.62 30.25
C LYS A 826 -18.22 40.32 29.54
N LEU A 827 -17.75 39.21 30.11
CA LEU A 827 -17.85 37.85 29.62
C LEU A 827 -18.40 36.95 30.75
N VAL A 828 -18.74 35.73 30.38
CA VAL A 828 -19.26 34.65 31.22
C VAL A 828 -18.47 33.42 30.81
N ALA A 829 -17.82 32.78 31.76
CA ALA A 829 -16.98 31.62 31.52
C ALA A 829 -17.32 30.51 32.52
N GLU A 830 -17.09 29.27 32.15
CA GLU A 830 -17.23 28.10 33.02
C GLU A 830 -15.84 27.67 33.49
N ILE A 831 -15.66 27.48 34.80
CA ILE A 831 -14.38 27.01 35.35
C ILE A 831 -14.18 25.54 34.98
N THR A 832 -13.08 25.21 34.32
CA THR A 832 -12.74 23.83 33.95
C THR A 832 -11.79 23.14 34.92
N SER A 833 -10.81 23.89 35.44
CA SER A 833 -9.83 23.41 36.42
C SER A 833 -9.22 24.57 37.20
N VAL A 834 -8.70 24.27 38.39
CA VAL A 834 -8.02 25.25 39.24
C VAL A 834 -6.73 24.63 39.77
N GLU A 835 -5.60 25.23 39.40
CA GLU A 835 -4.25 24.81 39.74
C GLU A 835 -3.64 25.76 40.78
N GLU A 836 -3.01 25.22 41.81
CA GLU A 836 -2.23 26.01 42.76
C GLU A 836 -0.75 25.86 42.43
N LYS A 837 -0.07 26.97 42.18
CA LYS A 837 1.37 27.00 41.87
C LYS A 837 2.22 26.97 43.15
N PRO A 838 3.47 26.50 43.07
CA PRO A 838 4.46 26.66 44.14
C PRO A 838 4.60 28.16 44.48
N GLY A 839 4.23 28.56 45.71
CA GLY A 839 4.18 29.97 46.13
C GLY A 839 2.77 30.53 46.38
N GLY A 840 1.71 29.73 46.22
CA GLY A 840 0.35 30.07 46.65
C GLY A 840 -0.52 30.83 45.63
N ALA A 841 0.02 31.12 44.45
CA ALA A 841 -0.71 31.69 43.32
C ALA A 841 -1.71 30.67 42.73
N ILE A 842 -2.90 31.13 42.33
CA ILE A 842 -3.97 30.29 41.80
C ILE A 842 -4.12 30.57 40.30
N ALA A 843 -4.03 29.54 39.47
CA ALA A 843 -4.37 29.60 38.06
C ALA A 843 -5.73 28.94 37.82
N ILE A 844 -6.65 29.68 37.21
CA ILE A 844 -8.00 29.23 36.89
C ILE A 844 -8.10 29.06 35.38
N GLU A 845 -8.43 27.84 34.99
CA GLU A 845 -8.73 27.45 33.63
C GLU A 845 -10.22 27.60 33.36
N MET A 846 -10.58 28.27 32.27
CA MET A 846 -11.97 28.60 31.96
C MET A 846 -12.31 28.37 30.48
N ASN A 847 -13.59 28.06 30.22
CA ASN A 847 -14.19 27.91 28.90
C ASN A 847 -15.31 28.91 28.68
N PHE A 848 -15.49 29.38 27.44
CA PHE A 848 -16.68 30.14 27.07
C PHE A 848 -17.81 29.16 26.68
N PRO A 849 -18.96 29.15 27.36
CA PRO A 849 -20.03 28.19 27.07
C PRO A 849 -20.69 28.47 25.72
N ASP A 850 -20.98 27.41 24.95
CA ASP A 850 -21.61 27.52 23.61
C ASP A 850 -22.94 28.30 23.65
N LYS A 851 -23.67 28.22 24.76
CA LYS A 851 -24.94 28.96 24.98
C LYS A 851 -24.81 30.48 24.80
N PHE A 852 -23.62 31.05 24.99
CA PHE A 852 -23.37 32.48 24.89
C PHE A 852 -22.49 32.88 23.69
N LYS A 853 -22.15 31.92 22.82
CA LYS A 853 -21.22 32.09 21.70
C LYS A 853 -21.57 33.27 20.81
N ASP A 854 -22.83 33.42 20.39
CA ASP A 854 -23.24 34.50 19.47
C ASP A 854 -23.06 35.91 20.07
N ARG A 855 -23.20 36.04 21.39
CA ARG A 855 -23.07 37.34 22.09
C ARG A 855 -21.63 37.66 22.49
N GLN A 856 -20.81 36.64 22.74
CA GLN A 856 -19.45 36.79 23.25
C GLN A 856 -18.38 36.72 22.17
N SER A 857 -18.61 35.97 21.08
CA SER A 857 -17.64 35.79 20.00
C SER A 857 -17.18 37.12 19.38
N PRO A 858 -18.05 38.11 19.11
CA PRO A 858 -17.59 39.39 18.58
C PRO A 858 -16.66 40.14 19.55
N LYS A 859 -16.98 40.11 20.86
CA LYS A 859 -16.17 40.76 21.91
C LYS A 859 -14.83 40.06 22.11
N LEU A 860 -14.81 38.73 22.05
CA LEU A 860 -13.61 37.92 22.16
C LEU A 860 -12.68 38.10 20.96
N LYS A 861 -13.25 38.16 19.74
CA LYS A 861 -12.50 38.47 18.52
C LYS A 861 -11.87 39.85 18.61
N GLN A 862 -12.62 40.87 19.04
CA GLN A 862 -12.10 42.22 19.24
C GLN A 862 -10.96 42.25 20.28
N LEU A 863 -11.12 41.59 21.43
CA LEU A 863 -10.08 41.48 22.46
C LEU A 863 -8.81 40.80 21.94
N LEU A 864 -8.94 39.72 21.15
CA LEU A 864 -7.81 38.97 20.57
C LEU A 864 -7.11 39.68 19.42
N GLU A 865 -7.74 40.69 18.83
CA GLU A 865 -7.13 41.57 17.83
C GLU A 865 -6.26 42.65 18.50
N VAL A 866 -6.66 43.13 19.70
CA VAL A 866 -5.95 44.20 20.42
C VAL A 866 -4.84 43.66 21.33
N LEU A 867 -5.10 42.58 22.06
CA LEU A 867 -4.13 41.82 22.86
C LEU A 867 -3.38 40.89 21.95
#